data_AF-A0AAU9XHM3-F1
#
_entry.id   AF-A0AAU9XHM3-F1
#
_cell.length_a   1.000
_cell.length_b   1.000
_cell.length_c   1.000
_cell.angle_alpha   90.00
_cell.angle_beta   90.00
_cell.angle_gamma   90.00
#
_symmetry.space_group_name_H-M   'P 1'
#
loop_
_entity.id
_entity.type
_entity.pdbx_description
1 polymer ?
#
loop_
_entity_poly.entity_id
_entity_poly.type
_entity_poly.pdbx_seq_one_letter_code
_entity_poly.pdbx_strand_id
1 'polypeptide(L)'
;MDKRKLEENLNEKLASDHFDVIAEAITPKTLGACITNTFSKAFEVSGYLRYQALQDRPDVEELKKLANSVEEFTTCLIDPLKTDTRGREAFGDSLDLIIDKAIEYNQGKFLSHPVVYNLLEKVWRGRFAGLRSRYIWKWRLLKLYSLLDIILFPFMFAILFFTHSINTWRRKSKAIELCFILNAIGKRGKDDFKKMIDCIRYMVRKIGVTSANYCLITFKKGKAFQHIRFDENELLKNGDELLLKKLDILARNPSVNCSPALHDDFDQASEAFENQAALGIKSEKVIILFTNDRTGSFGPQKGRLLLKTKYLTETIGARIVTVAVGERPLVEELELISSDKQIIRCPLEDLAKLGKMLLREVYEEDLYDRYLDYFTTPYFIFFRDSLSYLCLLGLHVAICLSPSVVSFSGLEWVISIFFAGRFLSEFKEYENRKTTKKLKKDTRHSEKHRRYVYQQSLDLDSPIEVDDFLSQMSFSTLGKYFIDRWNVLDFIMLVIFVVTFLLRMITWGVSASATGNRALVIAGYCYGLNTMILTLRVFGHLMEASKVTGTTHIALMSIIEDVATIFFQFLVGILAFSLAISKIYLAEDSFFSSEDKLEAKRSVSAAGSIASSYWWVIIKHLCWTLLGVTELEQFNAGMETASDYLAQILYAVFIIFALILLVNMMIAVLSNTYERVQKNSLKEWSFKRAVTIRTYRDYHPIPVPLNLVSQPVLALRKGSKYELRDKLDNEILQKKEEALDSMTEKLKMIYFAKHGSTFPLSDESKVNTMLSETDRNREMCNQIVRQVFPDPNQADHCPVGRSAWKSQGIHIEDYMLTYVGPELCSSCKISPKEFHGARYKQPFSVDFPKFEVVVQEGGTERDLVVGVVRGKHDVHRAAGDVRHTVGYHACNGLIVYCGASGKQTFEGPVVYRGDLIGCTVGFDEIQDGNIPIFFSLNGQIVAQILVELGSDKLDLYPFVGMKHGGIRVLAKMCPGEVKYSERPQSSNGSDDGFGTMFSETEQRMILYQTFDSVEEIKETNDALVQYVHDKISETADNVKKHRESIKSIESTIEIQNKKIEHIESTLSEILNIVKVKQ
;
A
#
# COMPACT_ATOMS: atom_id res chain seq x y z
N MET A 1 -5.29 33.64 14.77
CA MET A 1 -4.06 33.20 15.48
C MET A 1 -2.91 33.24 14.50
N ASP A 2 -1.76 33.79 14.91
CA ASP A 2 -0.53 33.71 14.12
C ASP A 2 -0.09 32.24 14.03
N LYS A 3 -0.01 31.68 12.81
CA LYS A 3 0.34 30.27 12.58
C LYS A 3 1.70 29.90 13.20
N ARG A 4 2.63 30.87 13.26
CA ARG A 4 3.95 30.67 13.83
C ARG A 4 3.88 30.48 15.35
N LYS A 5 3.11 31.32 16.05
CA LYS A 5 2.87 31.18 17.50
C LYS A 5 2.16 29.88 17.87
N LEU A 6 1.27 29.40 17.00
CA LEU A 6 0.61 28.10 17.21
C LEU A 6 1.61 26.95 17.17
N GLU A 7 2.55 26.97 16.22
CA GLU A 7 3.56 25.93 16.07
C GLU A 7 4.61 25.97 17.18
N GLU A 8 5.00 27.17 17.63
CA GLU A 8 5.86 27.35 18.81
C GLU A 8 5.20 26.78 20.07
N ASN A 9 3.93 27.09 20.33
CA ASN A 9 3.16 26.54 21.45
C ASN A 9 3.01 25.02 21.36
N LEU A 10 2.77 24.47 20.17
CA LEU A 10 2.73 23.01 19.97
C LEU A 10 4.07 22.36 20.33
N ASN A 11 5.20 22.94 19.89
CA ASN A 11 6.53 22.42 20.22
C ASN A 11 6.83 22.50 21.72
N GLU A 12 6.42 23.57 22.39
CA GLU A 12 6.55 23.72 23.84
C GLU A 12 5.75 22.64 24.58
N LYS A 13 4.49 22.40 24.18
CA LYS A 13 3.65 21.34 24.77
C LYS A 13 4.18 19.93 24.49
N LEU A 14 4.79 19.70 23.33
CA LEU A 14 5.44 18.43 23.00
C LEU A 14 6.61 18.13 23.93
N ALA A 15 7.36 19.14 24.36
CA ALA A 15 8.47 18.99 25.31
C ALA A 15 8.03 18.74 26.76
N SER A 16 6.73 18.67 27.04
CA SER A 16 6.18 18.39 28.37
C SER A 16 6.50 16.96 28.84
N ASP A 17 6.67 16.80 30.15
CA ASP A 17 6.80 15.48 30.79
C ASP A 17 5.45 14.79 31.03
N HIS A 18 4.31 15.46 30.83
CA HIS A 18 2.98 14.90 31.10
C HIS A 18 2.28 14.48 29.81
N PHE A 19 1.87 13.21 29.72
CA PHE A 19 1.17 12.64 28.56
C PHE A 19 -0.11 13.43 28.20
N ASP A 20 -0.92 13.80 29.18
CA ASP A 20 -2.21 14.47 28.95
C ASP A 20 -2.03 15.81 28.21
N VAL A 21 -0.97 16.56 28.55
CA VAL A 21 -0.63 17.84 27.91
C VAL A 21 -0.23 17.62 26.45
N ILE A 22 0.52 16.55 26.18
CA ILE A 22 0.93 16.15 24.83
C ILE A 22 -0.31 15.71 24.02
N ALA A 23 -1.13 14.84 24.58
CA ALA A 23 -2.31 14.27 23.93
C ALA A 23 -3.36 15.34 23.59
N GLU A 24 -3.57 16.33 24.47
CA GLU A 24 -4.47 17.45 24.22
C GLU A 24 -3.93 18.40 23.12
N ALA A 25 -2.61 18.59 23.07
CA ALA A 25 -1.97 19.46 22.08
C ALA A 25 -2.05 18.88 20.66
N ILE A 26 -1.89 17.56 20.53
CA ILE A 26 -1.79 16.87 19.25
C ILE A 26 -3.19 16.51 18.75
N THR A 27 -3.68 17.26 17.77
CA THR A 27 -4.93 16.96 17.06
C THR A 27 -4.76 17.17 15.55
N PRO A 28 -5.54 16.49 14.70
CA PRO A 28 -5.52 16.73 13.25
C PRO A 28 -5.66 18.22 12.89
N LYS A 29 -6.46 18.96 13.66
CA LYS A 29 -6.68 20.39 13.48
C LYS A 29 -5.45 21.23 13.81
N THR A 30 -4.73 20.95 14.90
CA THR A 30 -3.49 21.66 15.27
C THR A 30 -2.38 21.37 14.26
N LEU A 31 -2.20 20.10 13.87
CA LEU A 31 -1.25 19.68 12.83
C LEU A 31 -1.55 20.33 11.46
N GLY A 32 -2.84 20.48 11.13
CA GLY A 32 -3.29 21.10 9.88
C GLY A 32 -3.19 22.63 9.83
N ALA A 33 -3.02 23.28 10.98
CA ALA A 33 -3.00 24.74 11.14
C ALA A 33 -1.58 25.34 11.28
N CYS A 34 -0.56 24.49 11.40
CA CYS A 34 0.85 24.88 11.47
C CYS A 34 1.34 25.64 10.21
N ILE A 35 2.47 26.35 10.30
CA ILE A 35 3.08 27.01 9.13
C ILE A 35 3.76 25.99 8.22
N THR A 36 4.34 24.96 8.84
CA THR A 36 4.93 23.82 8.15
C THR A 36 3.83 22.98 7.47
N ASN A 37 4.10 22.49 6.26
CA ASN A 37 3.18 21.59 5.54
C ASN A 37 2.71 20.43 6.45
N THR A 38 1.40 20.14 6.42
CA THR A 38 0.75 19.17 7.33
C THR A 38 1.40 17.79 7.32
N PHE A 39 1.84 17.26 6.16
CA PHE A 39 2.57 15.98 6.12
C PHE A 39 3.90 16.07 6.85
N SER A 40 4.67 17.12 6.56
CA SER A 40 5.98 17.33 7.18
C SER A 40 5.88 17.45 8.70
N LYS A 41 4.89 18.20 9.20
CA LYS A 41 4.71 18.37 10.65
C LYS A 41 4.20 17.10 11.32
N ALA A 42 3.29 16.37 10.70
CA ALA A 42 2.82 15.09 11.23
C ALA A 42 3.95 14.05 11.33
N PHE A 43 4.86 14.02 10.34
CA PHE A 43 6.04 13.14 10.40
C PHE A 43 7.00 13.51 11.54
N GLU A 44 7.27 14.81 11.71
CA GLU A 44 8.11 15.32 12.80
C GLU A 44 7.52 14.97 14.17
N VAL A 45 6.22 15.23 14.39
CA VAL A 45 5.53 14.93 15.64
C VAL A 45 5.50 13.42 15.92
N SER A 46 5.16 12.60 14.92
CA SER A 46 5.18 11.13 15.06
C SER A 46 6.58 10.60 15.40
N GLY A 47 7.61 11.12 14.74
CA GLY A 47 9.01 10.76 15.02
C GLY A 47 9.45 11.17 16.42
N TYR A 48 9.06 12.37 16.87
CA TYR A 48 9.37 12.87 18.21
C TYR A 48 8.69 12.07 19.33
N LEU A 49 7.40 11.73 19.17
CA LEU A 49 6.68 10.88 20.11
C LEU A 49 7.33 9.49 20.25
N ARG A 50 7.75 8.89 19.13
CA ARG A 50 8.48 7.61 19.13
C ARG A 50 9.83 7.73 19.83
N TYR A 51 10.48 8.88 19.74
CA TYR A 51 11.74 9.16 20.44
C TYR A 51 11.53 9.31 21.95
N GLN A 52 10.52 10.05 22.40
CA GLN A 52 10.18 10.12 23.83
C GLN A 52 9.83 8.74 24.42
N ALA A 53 9.14 7.90 23.64
CA ALA A 53 8.83 6.52 24.03
C ALA A 53 10.07 5.59 24.13
N LEU A 54 11.26 6.03 23.71
CA LEU A 54 12.51 5.30 23.91
C LEU A 54 13.25 5.71 25.20
N GLN A 55 12.81 6.78 25.87
CA GLN A 55 13.43 7.28 27.11
C GLN A 55 12.90 6.59 28.38
N ASP A 56 12.26 5.41 28.26
CA ASP A 56 11.78 4.58 29.38
C ASP A 56 10.81 5.30 30.35
N ARG A 57 9.93 6.14 29.80
CA ARG A 57 8.86 6.80 30.56
C ARG A 57 7.73 5.82 30.95
N PRO A 58 6.92 6.09 31.99
CA PRO A 58 5.78 5.23 32.34
C PRO A 58 4.68 5.17 31.25
N ASP A 59 4.58 6.19 30.40
CA ASP A 59 3.57 6.37 29.35
C ASP A 59 4.01 5.90 27.94
N VAL A 60 5.04 5.05 27.86
CA VAL A 60 5.63 4.57 26.59
C VAL A 60 4.60 3.98 25.62
N GLU A 61 3.65 3.19 26.11
CA GLU A 61 2.65 2.55 25.27
C GLU A 61 1.61 3.56 24.74
N GLU A 62 1.26 4.56 25.55
CA GLU A 62 0.32 5.61 25.16
C GLU A 62 0.95 6.56 24.13
N LEU A 63 2.21 6.93 24.32
CA LEU A 63 3.00 7.69 23.34
C LEU A 63 3.14 6.94 22.00
N LYS A 64 3.39 5.62 22.04
CA LYS A 64 3.43 4.77 20.83
C LYS A 64 2.07 4.72 20.13
N LYS A 65 0.98 4.58 20.88
CA LYS A 65 -0.39 4.62 20.34
C LYS A 65 -0.69 5.97 19.70
N LEU A 66 -0.36 7.08 20.35
CA LEU A 66 -0.55 8.42 19.82
C LEU A 66 0.29 8.65 18.55
N ALA A 67 1.54 8.21 18.52
CA ALA A 67 2.40 8.27 17.34
C ALA A 67 1.83 7.46 16.16
N ASN A 68 1.24 6.30 16.43
CA ASN A 68 0.57 5.46 15.43
C ASN A 68 -0.72 6.12 14.91
N SER A 69 -1.46 6.86 15.75
CA SER A 69 -2.63 7.65 15.35
C SER A 69 -2.27 8.82 14.45
N VAL A 70 -1.15 9.51 14.73
CA VAL A 70 -0.60 10.56 13.84
C VAL A 70 -0.16 9.97 12.50
N GLU A 71 0.46 8.79 12.51
CA GLU A 71 0.84 8.09 11.27
C GLU A 71 -0.40 7.69 10.45
N GLU A 72 -1.47 7.22 11.11
CA GLU A 72 -2.77 6.89 10.50
C GLU A 72 -3.49 8.12 9.94
N PHE A 73 -3.35 9.28 10.58
CA PHE A 73 -3.84 10.54 10.03
C PHE A 73 -3.22 10.83 8.65
N THR A 74 -1.91 10.63 8.50
CA THR A 74 -1.23 10.89 7.21
C THR A 74 -1.62 9.90 6.11
N THR A 75 -1.94 8.64 6.45
CA THR A 75 -2.44 7.66 5.48
C THR A 75 -3.86 8.02 5.03
N CYS A 76 -4.76 8.32 5.97
CA CYS A 76 -6.13 8.75 5.65
C CYS A 76 -6.17 10.06 4.87
N LEU A 77 -5.20 10.96 5.08
CA LEU A 77 -5.11 12.20 4.31
C LEU A 77 -4.84 11.94 2.81
N ILE A 78 -4.15 10.84 2.48
CA ILE A 78 -3.84 10.44 1.09
C ILE A 78 -4.89 9.51 0.48
N ASP A 79 -5.75 8.87 1.27
CA ASP A 79 -6.80 7.98 0.79
C ASP A 79 -7.63 8.53 -0.39
N PRO A 80 -8.03 9.82 -0.43
CA PRO A 80 -8.76 10.38 -1.57
C PRO A 80 -8.00 10.26 -2.91
N LEU A 81 -6.66 10.22 -2.89
CA LEU A 81 -5.83 10.04 -4.08
C LEU A 81 -5.89 8.62 -4.65
N LYS A 82 -6.54 7.65 -3.98
CA LYS A 82 -6.81 6.30 -4.52
C LYS A 82 -7.81 6.32 -5.67
N THR A 83 -8.75 7.27 -5.68
CA THR A 83 -9.74 7.44 -6.75
C THR A 83 -9.40 8.61 -7.66
N ASP A 84 -8.84 9.70 -7.12
CA ASP A 84 -8.43 10.86 -7.92
C ASP A 84 -7.09 10.62 -8.64
N THR A 85 -7.18 10.22 -9.90
CA THR A 85 -6.01 10.01 -10.77
C THR A 85 -5.23 11.29 -11.04
N ARG A 86 -5.90 12.44 -11.17
CA ARG A 86 -5.25 13.73 -11.47
C ARG A 86 -4.53 14.28 -10.25
N GLY A 87 -5.21 14.27 -9.09
CA GLY A 87 -4.59 14.61 -7.81
C GLY A 87 -3.39 13.73 -7.51
N ARG A 88 -3.46 12.43 -7.80
CA ARG A 88 -2.33 11.51 -7.64
C ARG A 88 -1.11 11.91 -8.48
N GLU A 89 -1.30 12.29 -9.75
CA GLU A 89 -0.19 12.68 -10.60
C GLU A 89 0.44 14.00 -10.14
N ALA A 90 -0.36 14.99 -9.77
CA ALA A 90 0.13 16.25 -9.23
C ALA A 90 0.85 16.05 -7.87
N PHE A 91 0.38 15.12 -7.03
CA PHE A 91 1.07 14.76 -5.79
C PHE A 91 2.44 14.14 -6.07
N GLY A 92 2.51 13.28 -7.10
CA GLY A 92 3.74 12.63 -7.55
C GLY A 92 4.84 13.61 -7.95
N ASP A 93 4.50 14.74 -8.57
CA ASP A 93 5.46 15.77 -8.98
C ASP A 93 6.12 16.50 -7.78
N SER A 94 5.45 16.45 -6.61
CA SER A 94 5.88 17.08 -5.35
C SER A 94 6.35 16.08 -4.29
N LEU A 95 6.28 14.76 -4.58
CA LEU A 95 6.64 13.68 -3.66
C LEU A 95 8.08 13.80 -3.14
N ASP A 96 8.98 14.35 -3.96
CA ASP A 96 10.39 14.53 -3.63
C ASP A 96 10.63 15.45 -2.41
N LEU A 97 9.70 16.37 -2.13
CA LEU A 97 9.79 17.30 -0.99
C LEU A 97 9.50 16.64 0.35
N ILE A 98 8.66 15.61 0.33
CA ILE A 98 8.13 14.94 1.53
C ILE A 98 8.78 13.58 1.79
N ILE A 99 9.28 12.91 0.74
CA ILE A 99 9.81 11.57 0.89
C ILE A 99 11.07 11.50 1.76
N ASP A 100 11.93 12.53 1.69
CA ASP A 100 13.13 12.64 2.52
C ASP A 100 12.76 12.74 4.01
N LYS A 101 11.73 13.53 4.31
CA LYS A 101 11.20 13.67 5.68
C LYS A 101 10.50 12.38 6.14
N ALA A 102 9.73 11.73 5.27
CA ALA A 102 9.07 10.48 5.59
C ALA A 102 10.08 9.37 5.93
N ILE A 103 11.19 9.29 5.19
CA ILE A 103 12.30 8.37 5.48
C ILE A 103 13.01 8.77 6.78
N GLU A 104 13.34 10.06 6.95
CA GLU A 104 14.04 10.56 8.13
C GLU A 104 13.27 10.28 9.43
N TYR A 105 11.95 10.45 9.43
CA TYR A 105 11.08 10.19 10.59
C TYR A 105 10.46 8.78 10.62
N ASN A 106 10.99 7.83 9.84
CA ASN A 106 10.60 6.40 9.83
C ASN A 106 9.08 6.14 9.63
N GLN A 107 8.47 6.84 8.67
CA GLN A 107 7.02 6.81 8.42
C GLN A 107 6.62 5.65 7.51
N GLY A 108 6.64 4.43 8.04
CA GLY A 108 6.44 3.22 7.26
C GLY A 108 5.02 3.05 6.67
N LYS A 109 3.94 3.42 7.39
CA LYS A 109 2.55 3.22 6.93
C LYS A 109 2.27 4.12 5.73
N PHE A 110 2.71 5.37 5.82
CA PHE A 110 2.68 6.34 4.73
C PHE A 110 3.39 5.80 3.47
N LEU A 111 4.62 5.30 3.61
CA LEU A 111 5.41 4.79 2.49
C LEU A 111 4.86 3.49 1.90
N SER A 112 4.21 2.66 2.72
CA SER A 112 3.54 1.43 2.29
C SER A 112 2.17 1.69 1.65
N HIS A 113 1.65 2.91 1.72
CA HIS A 113 0.35 3.26 1.18
C HIS A 113 0.31 3.01 -0.35
N PRO A 114 -0.73 2.36 -0.91
CA PRO A 114 -0.76 1.98 -2.33
C PRO A 114 -0.52 3.13 -3.31
N VAL A 115 -0.98 4.34 -2.98
CA VAL A 115 -0.77 5.53 -3.81
C VAL A 115 0.72 5.92 -3.82
N VAL A 116 1.34 6.02 -2.65
CA VAL A 116 2.75 6.41 -2.50
C VAL A 116 3.65 5.34 -3.11
N TYR A 117 3.36 4.06 -2.85
CA TYR A 117 4.06 2.94 -3.45
C TYR A 117 4.02 2.95 -4.98
N ASN A 118 2.85 3.19 -5.59
CA ASN A 118 2.72 3.27 -7.04
C ASN A 118 3.48 4.46 -7.65
N LEU A 119 3.48 5.61 -6.96
CA LEU A 119 4.26 6.77 -7.36
C LEU A 119 5.76 6.51 -7.27
N LEU A 120 6.21 5.86 -6.20
CA LEU A 120 7.58 5.42 -6.03
C LEU A 120 8.02 4.45 -7.14
N GLU A 121 7.17 3.50 -7.50
CA GLU A 121 7.45 2.55 -8.58
C GLU A 121 7.49 3.24 -9.97
N LYS A 122 6.70 4.31 -10.16
CA LYS A 122 6.77 5.18 -11.34
C LYS A 122 8.10 5.94 -11.40
N VAL A 123 8.57 6.47 -10.27
CA VAL A 123 9.89 7.11 -10.15
C VAL A 123 11.02 6.10 -10.42
N TRP A 124 10.92 4.91 -9.84
CA TRP A 124 11.92 3.85 -9.98
C TRP A 124 12.19 3.44 -11.43
N ARG A 125 11.14 3.30 -12.23
CA ARG A 125 11.20 2.86 -13.64
C ARG A 125 11.25 4.02 -14.64
N GLY A 126 11.02 5.25 -14.19
CA GLY A 126 10.92 6.44 -15.03
C GLY A 126 9.98 6.24 -16.20
N ARG A 127 10.44 6.61 -17.40
CA ARG A 127 9.70 6.47 -18.66
C ARG A 127 9.28 5.02 -18.97
N PHE A 128 10.02 4.04 -18.47
CA PHE A 128 9.80 2.63 -18.78
C PHE A 128 8.73 1.96 -17.90
N ALA A 129 8.10 2.69 -16.97
CA ALA A 129 7.05 2.16 -16.10
C ALA A 129 5.91 1.48 -16.88
N GLY A 130 5.45 2.12 -17.98
CA GLY A 130 4.38 1.58 -18.82
C GLY A 130 4.80 0.41 -19.73
N LEU A 131 6.11 0.18 -19.93
CA LEU A 131 6.61 -0.83 -20.86
C LEU A 131 6.40 -2.25 -20.33
N ARG A 132 6.53 -2.45 -19.01
CA ARG A 132 6.31 -3.75 -18.37
C ARG A 132 4.86 -4.25 -18.52
N SER A 133 3.89 -3.35 -18.37
CA SER A 133 2.47 -3.68 -18.43
C SER A 133 1.98 -3.90 -19.87
N ARG A 134 2.47 -3.11 -20.83
CA ARG A 134 2.06 -3.21 -22.24
C ARG A 134 2.85 -4.24 -23.06
N TYR A 135 4.15 -4.41 -22.81
CA TYR A 135 5.04 -5.23 -23.64
C TYR A 135 6.09 -5.99 -22.79
N ILE A 136 5.67 -7.08 -22.14
CA ILE A 136 6.53 -7.90 -21.27
C ILE A 136 7.80 -8.38 -22.00
N TRP A 137 7.70 -8.76 -23.28
CA TRP A 137 8.85 -9.18 -24.08
C TRP A 137 9.87 -8.07 -24.31
N LYS A 138 9.43 -6.84 -24.65
CA LYS A 138 10.34 -5.67 -24.77
C LYS A 138 11.04 -5.36 -23.45
N TRP A 139 10.33 -5.52 -22.33
CA TRP A 139 10.93 -5.37 -21.00
C TRP A 139 12.00 -6.43 -20.71
N ARG A 140 11.75 -7.70 -21.09
CA ARG A 140 12.75 -8.78 -20.97
C ARG A 140 13.97 -8.51 -21.86
N LEU A 141 13.75 -8.07 -23.10
CA LEU A 141 14.83 -7.68 -24.02
C LEU A 141 15.67 -6.54 -23.45
N LEU A 142 15.04 -5.52 -22.86
CA LEU A 142 15.75 -4.39 -22.27
C LEU A 142 16.61 -4.80 -21.06
N LYS A 143 16.16 -5.78 -20.26
CA LYS A 143 16.97 -6.38 -19.19
C LYS A 143 18.14 -7.19 -19.72
N LEU A 144 17.95 -7.89 -20.84
CA LEU A 144 19.04 -8.60 -21.51
C LEU A 144 20.06 -7.60 -22.08
N TYR A 145 19.57 -6.52 -22.69
CA TYR A 145 20.41 -5.44 -23.21
C TYR A 145 21.27 -4.79 -22.11
N SER A 146 20.74 -4.60 -20.89
CA SER A 146 21.55 -4.07 -19.78
C SER A 146 22.78 -4.91 -19.41
N LEU A 147 22.77 -6.22 -19.67
CA LEU A 147 23.96 -7.07 -19.46
C LEU A 147 25.08 -6.70 -20.46
N LEU A 148 24.68 -6.47 -21.70
CA LEU A 148 25.57 -6.11 -22.80
C LEU A 148 26.02 -4.64 -22.73
N ASP A 149 25.14 -3.75 -22.25
CA ASP A 149 25.43 -2.32 -22.07
C ASP A 149 26.57 -2.05 -21.10
N ILE A 150 26.77 -2.85 -20.04
CA ILE A 150 27.90 -2.63 -19.10
C ILE A 150 29.25 -2.72 -19.79
N ILE A 151 29.39 -3.65 -20.74
CA ILE A 151 30.63 -3.87 -21.48
C ILE A 151 30.77 -2.83 -22.60
N LEU A 152 29.68 -2.54 -23.31
CA LEU A 152 29.70 -1.66 -24.48
C LEU A 152 29.49 -0.18 -24.15
N PHE A 153 29.16 0.18 -22.91
CA PHE A 153 28.77 1.54 -22.50
C PHE A 153 29.77 2.62 -22.97
N PRO A 154 31.10 2.48 -22.76
CA PRO A 154 32.04 3.53 -23.17
C PRO A 154 31.97 3.82 -24.68
N PHE A 155 31.81 2.76 -25.48
CA PHE A 155 31.71 2.85 -26.94
C PHE A 155 30.34 3.38 -27.37
N MET A 156 29.25 2.82 -26.83
CA MET A 156 27.89 3.24 -27.15
C MET A 156 27.63 4.68 -26.75
N PHE A 157 28.07 5.10 -25.57
CA PHE A 157 27.94 6.47 -25.11
C PHE A 157 28.73 7.43 -26.00
N ALA A 158 29.97 7.10 -26.38
CA ALA A 158 30.78 7.93 -27.27
C ALA A 158 30.17 8.05 -28.68
N ILE A 159 29.74 6.94 -29.28
CA ILE A 159 29.12 6.90 -30.62
C ILE A 159 27.82 7.70 -30.62
N LEU A 160 26.94 7.46 -29.64
CA LEU A 160 25.66 8.17 -29.55
C LEU A 160 25.86 9.64 -29.21
N PHE A 161 26.83 10.00 -28.37
CA PHE A 161 27.16 11.39 -28.06
C PHE A 161 27.68 12.12 -29.31
N PHE A 162 28.54 11.48 -30.11
CA PHE A 162 29.02 12.06 -31.36
C PHE A 162 27.88 12.21 -32.39
N THR A 163 27.04 11.18 -32.52
CA THR A 163 25.83 11.21 -33.37
C THR A 163 24.89 12.33 -32.93
N HIS A 164 24.68 12.49 -31.62
CA HIS A 164 23.89 13.59 -31.05
C HIS A 164 24.53 14.94 -31.28
N SER A 165 25.86 15.06 -31.17
CA SER A 165 26.58 16.31 -31.45
C SER A 165 26.41 16.72 -32.92
N ILE A 166 26.46 15.76 -33.84
CA ILE A 166 26.18 16.00 -35.27
C ILE A 166 24.70 16.35 -35.48
N ASN A 167 23.78 15.62 -34.87
CA ASN A 167 22.34 15.86 -35.01
C ASN A 167 21.91 17.19 -34.40
N THR A 168 22.46 17.58 -33.25
CA THR A 168 22.21 18.90 -32.62
C THR A 168 22.76 20.04 -33.48
N TRP A 169 23.94 19.86 -34.08
CA TRP A 169 24.46 20.79 -35.07
C TRP A 169 23.55 20.88 -36.31
N ARG A 170 23.13 19.73 -36.86
CA ARG A 170 22.19 19.65 -38.01
C ARG A 170 20.81 20.24 -37.68
N ARG A 171 20.31 20.06 -36.45
CA ARG A 171 19.02 20.61 -35.97
C ARG A 171 19.06 22.14 -35.89
N LYS A 172 20.19 22.73 -35.48
CA LYS A 172 20.37 24.19 -35.48
C LYS A 172 20.42 24.79 -36.89
N SER A 173 20.80 23.99 -37.89
CA SER A 173 20.84 24.40 -39.31
C SER A 173 19.55 24.14 -40.10
N LYS A 174 18.60 23.38 -39.55
CA LYS A 174 17.28 23.18 -40.20
C LYS A 174 16.38 24.37 -39.87
N ALA A 175 15.82 25.02 -40.88
CA ALA A 175 14.79 26.04 -40.69
C ALA A 175 13.46 25.36 -40.30
N ILE A 176 12.91 25.73 -39.14
CA ILE A 176 11.61 25.23 -38.64
C ILE A 176 10.59 26.38 -38.68
N GLU A 177 9.38 26.10 -39.14
CA GLU A 177 8.25 27.04 -39.09
C GLU A 177 7.27 26.57 -38.02
N LEU A 178 7.23 27.29 -36.89
CA LEU A 178 6.38 26.99 -35.74
C LEU A 178 5.17 27.92 -35.71
N CYS A 179 3.98 27.38 -35.97
CA CYS A 179 2.72 28.10 -35.85
C CYS A 179 1.99 27.72 -34.57
N PHE A 180 1.76 28.70 -33.68
CA PHE A 180 1.00 28.53 -32.46
C PHE A 180 -0.43 28.98 -32.67
N ILE A 181 -1.41 28.12 -32.38
CA ILE A 181 -2.82 28.48 -32.34
C ILE A 181 -3.27 28.46 -30.88
N LEU A 182 -3.76 29.59 -30.35
CA LEU A 182 -4.22 29.69 -28.96
C LEU A 182 -5.73 29.84 -28.89
N ASN A 183 -6.37 28.89 -28.19
CA ASN A 183 -7.79 28.92 -27.90
C ASN A 183 -8.02 28.86 -26.37
N ALA A 184 -8.43 29.99 -25.77
CA ALA A 184 -8.71 30.09 -24.34
C ALA A 184 -10.13 30.64 -24.08
N ILE A 185 -11.00 29.79 -23.55
CA ILE A 185 -12.44 30.03 -23.36
C ILE A 185 -12.81 29.90 -21.87
N GLY A 186 -13.86 30.60 -21.45
CA GLY A 186 -14.48 30.41 -20.14
C GLY A 186 -13.91 31.28 -19.01
N LYS A 187 -14.41 31.07 -17.79
CA LYS A 187 -14.16 31.96 -16.62
C LYS A 187 -12.67 32.08 -16.23
N ARG A 188 -11.87 31.03 -16.45
CA ARG A 188 -10.41 31.02 -16.22
C ARG A 188 -9.58 31.26 -17.49
N GLY A 189 -10.22 31.58 -18.62
CA GLY A 189 -9.54 31.71 -19.91
C GLY A 189 -8.43 32.77 -19.93
N LYS A 190 -8.52 33.83 -19.11
CA LYS A 190 -7.45 34.84 -18.98
C LYS A 190 -6.17 34.25 -18.38
N ASP A 191 -6.31 33.46 -17.32
CA ASP A 191 -5.17 32.84 -16.64
C ASP A 191 -4.56 31.74 -17.51
N ASP A 192 -5.41 30.92 -18.15
CA ASP A 192 -4.96 29.87 -19.07
C ASP A 192 -4.22 30.45 -20.27
N PHE A 193 -4.74 31.53 -20.87
CA PHE A 193 -4.08 32.23 -21.99
C PHE A 193 -2.71 32.77 -21.60
N LYS A 194 -2.61 33.40 -20.41
CA LYS A 194 -1.32 33.88 -19.90
C LYS A 194 -0.32 32.74 -19.75
N LYS A 195 -0.73 31.62 -19.18
CA LYS A 195 0.12 30.43 -19.03
C LYS A 195 0.55 29.84 -20.38
N MET A 196 -0.34 29.82 -21.39
CA MET A 196 0.01 29.39 -22.75
C MET A 196 1.11 30.28 -23.36
N ILE A 197 0.99 31.60 -23.23
CA ILE A 197 2.02 32.55 -23.70
C ILE A 197 3.33 32.36 -22.94
N ASP A 198 3.30 32.14 -21.63
CA ASP A 198 4.49 31.87 -20.82
C ASP A 198 5.23 30.59 -21.30
N CYS A 199 4.50 29.58 -21.77
CA CYS A 199 5.07 28.38 -22.38
C CYS A 199 5.75 28.67 -23.73
N ILE A 200 5.10 29.46 -24.59
CA ILE A 200 5.70 29.92 -25.86
C ILE A 200 6.98 30.71 -25.58
N ARG A 201 6.98 31.56 -24.54
CA ARG A 201 8.16 32.30 -24.09
C ARG A 201 9.33 31.36 -23.75
N TYR A 202 9.04 30.27 -23.04
CA TYR A 202 10.04 29.26 -22.70
C TYR A 202 10.61 28.57 -23.95
N MET A 203 9.75 28.23 -24.92
CA MET A 203 10.18 27.63 -26.19
C MET A 203 11.05 28.58 -27.01
N VAL A 204 10.63 29.84 -27.18
CA VAL A 204 11.40 30.86 -27.91
C VAL A 204 12.79 31.03 -27.30
N ARG A 205 12.89 31.14 -25.97
CA ARG A 205 14.19 31.23 -25.27
C ARG A 205 15.10 30.02 -25.47
N LYS A 206 14.53 28.84 -25.73
CA LYS A 206 15.29 27.59 -25.90
C LYS A 206 15.70 27.32 -27.35
N ILE A 207 14.84 27.68 -28.29
CA ILE A 207 15.02 27.45 -29.73
C ILE A 207 15.80 28.61 -30.36
N GLY A 208 15.43 29.85 -30.02
CA GLY A 208 15.96 31.08 -30.61
C GLY A 208 15.40 31.38 -32.00
N VAL A 209 15.31 32.67 -32.37
CA VAL A 209 14.84 33.11 -33.69
C VAL A 209 15.76 32.73 -34.87
N THR A 210 17.01 32.31 -34.62
CA THR A 210 17.93 31.90 -35.71
C THR A 210 17.61 30.52 -36.29
N SER A 211 16.92 29.67 -35.52
CA SER A 211 16.67 28.27 -35.88
C SER A 211 15.18 27.98 -36.15
N ALA A 212 14.29 28.92 -35.87
CA ALA A 212 12.87 28.79 -36.17
C ALA A 212 12.19 30.14 -36.45
N ASN A 213 11.27 30.13 -37.42
CA ASN A 213 10.32 31.21 -37.65
C ASN A 213 9.04 30.92 -36.87
N TYR A 214 8.52 31.94 -36.19
CA TYR A 214 7.33 31.82 -35.35
C TYR A 214 6.12 32.51 -35.98
N CYS A 215 4.98 31.85 -35.91
CA CYS A 215 3.67 32.40 -36.21
C CYS A 215 2.76 32.21 -34.99
N LEU A 216 1.93 33.21 -34.67
CA LEU A 216 1.00 33.14 -33.55
C LEU A 216 -0.39 33.60 -34.02
N ILE A 217 -1.37 32.71 -33.93
CA ILE A 217 -2.75 32.92 -34.36
C ILE A 217 -3.67 32.81 -33.14
N THR A 218 -4.58 33.78 -33.01
CA THR A 218 -5.63 33.75 -31.98
C THR A 218 -6.94 34.26 -32.56
N PHE A 219 -8.06 33.80 -32.02
CA PHE A 219 -9.36 34.25 -32.44
C PHE A 219 -9.76 35.56 -31.74
N LYS A 220 -10.00 36.63 -32.50
CA LYS A 220 -10.28 37.98 -31.97
C LYS A 220 -11.43 38.65 -32.72
N LYS A 221 -12.46 39.09 -31.98
CA LYS A 221 -13.63 39.83 -32.52
C LYS A 221 -14.35 39.09 -33.67
N GLY A 222 -14.47 37.76 -33.59
CA GLY A 222 -15.22 36.97 -34.58
C GLY A 222 -14.44 36.62 -35.85
N LYS A 223 -13.11 36.82 -35.89
CA LYS A 223 -12.23 36.35 -36.98
C LYS A 223 -10.88 35.87 -36.41
N ALA A 224 -10.23 34.94 -37.12
CA ALA A 224 -8.85 34.56 -36.85
C ALA A 224 -7.88 35.73 -37.12
N PHE A 225 -6.98 36.02 -36.17
CA PHE A 225 -6.01 37.10 -36.28
C PHE A 225 -4.58 36.61 -36.01
N GLN A 226 -3.70 36.86 -36.97
CA GLN A 226 -2.28 36.55 -36.89
C GLN A 226 -1.53 37.68 -36.18
N HIS A 227 -1.12 37.42 -34.94
CA HIS A 227 -0.39 38.38 -34.09
C HIS A 227 1.10 38.46 -34.39
N ILE A 228 1.69 37.36 -34.86
CA ILE A 228 3.09 37.26 -35.26
C ILE A 228 3.10 36.53 -36.60
N ARG A 229 3.75 37.12 -37.61
CA ARG A 229 3.90 36.52 -38.95
C ARG A 229 5.28 35.92 -39.13
N PHE A 230 5.41 34.93 -40.01
CA PHE A 230 6.70 34.35 -40.34
C PHE A 230 7.66 35.38 -40.97
N ASP A 231 7.16 36.24 -41.88
CA ASP A 231 7.93 37.28 -42.59
C ASP A 231 8.53 38.38 -41.67
N GLU A 232 7.95 38.62 -40.49
CA GLU A 232 8.45 39.66 -39.58
C GLU A 232 9.76 39.25 -38.87
N ASN A 233 10.16 37.98 -38.91
CA ASN A 233 11.31 37.47 -38.17
C ASN A 233 12.66 37.68 -38.88
N GLU A 234 12.70 37.75 -40.22
CA GLU A 234 13.96 37.92 -40.98
C GLU A 234 14.58 39.32 -40.88
N LEU A 235 13.79 40.35 -40.54
CA LEU A 235 14.21 41.75 -40.50
C LEU A 235 14.93 42.16 -39.20
N LEU A 236 15.10 41.25 -38.24
CA LEU A 236 15.50 41.58 -36.87
C LEU A 236 16.82 40.93 -36.44
N LYS A 237 17.91 41.69 -36.60
CA LYS A 237 19.26 41.32 -36.12
C LYS A 237 19.37 41.15 -34.59
N ASN A 238 18.32 41.49 -33.81
CA ASN A 238 18.16 41.27 -32.36
C ASN A 238 16.76 40.64 -32.04
N GLY A 239 16.34 39.62 -32.80
CA GLY A 239 14.95 39.16 -32.86
C GLY A 239 14.34 38.55 -31.58
N ASP A 240 15.13 37.93 -30.70
CA ASP A 240 14.58 37.25 -29.52
C ASP A 240 13.92 38.24 -28.55
N GLU A 241 14.57 39.37 -28.28
CA GLU A 241 14.08 40.34 -27.27
C GLU A 241 12.82 41.09 -27.74
N LEU A 242 12.72 41.40 -29.04
CA LEU A 242 11.54 42.05 -29.59
C LEU A 242 10.34 41.10 -29.65
N LEU A 243 10.56 39.84 -30.02
CA LEU A 243 9.52 38.82 -30.04
C LEU A 243 8.98 38.55 -28.63
N LEU A 244 9.88 38.48 -27.63
CA LEU A 244 9.52 38.39 -26.22
C LEU A 244 8.70 39.60 -25.75
N LYS A 245 9.05 40.84 -26.17
CA LYS A 245 8.25 42.05 -25.87
C LYS A 245 6.85 42.01 -26.50
N LYS A 246 6.71 41.55 -27.74
CA LYS A 246 5.39 41.36 -28.38
C LYS A 246 4.55 40.33 -27.62
N LEU A 247 5.15 39.22 -27.19
CA LEU A 247 4.48 38.21 -26.36
C LEU A 247 4.03 38.80 -25.00
N ASP A 248 4.83 39.66 -24.37
CA ASP A 248 4.46 40.31 -23.12
C ASP A 248 3.27 41.27 -23.27
N ILE A 249 3.17 41.98 -24.40
CA ILE A 249 2.02 42.84 -24.72
C ILE A 249 0.76 41.99 -24.88
N LEU A 250 0.87 40.83 -25.53
CA LEU A 250 -0.24 39.89 -25.73
C LEU A 250 -0.71 39.25 -24.42
N ALA A 251 0.23 38.88 -23.55
CA ALA A 251 -0.09 38.33 -22.23
C ALA A 251 -0.87 39.33 -21.35
N ARG A 252 -0.64 40.64 -21.53
CA ARG A 252 -1.34 41.71 -20.78
C ARG A 252 -2.74 42.00 -21.33
N ASN A 253 -2.99 41.78 -22.63
CA ASN A 253 -4.26 42.09 -23.30
C ASN A 253 -4.86 40.87 -24.01
N PRO A 254 -5.30 39.83 -23.28
CA PRO A 254 -5.80 38.60 -23.88
C PRO A 254 -7.20 38.79 -24.48
N SER A 255 -7.42 38.33 -25.72
CA SER A 255 -8.74 38.26 -26.35
C SER A 255 -9.50 37.01 -25.87
N VAL A 256 -10.10 37.10 -24.68
CA VAL A 256 -10.83 35.99 -24.03
C VAL A 256 -12.34 36.12 -24.28
N ASN A 257 -13.05 34.98 -24.35
CA ASN A 257 -14.52 34.85 -24.53
C ASN A 257 -15.07 35.05 -25.95
N CYS A 258 -14.29 34.77 -26.99
CA CYS A 258 -14.86 34.65 -28.34
C CYS A 258 -15.28 33.19 -28.60
N SER A 259 -16.35 32.98 -29.39
CA SER A 259 -16.75 31.65 -29.84
C SER A 259 -15.63 31.08 -30.73
N PRO A 260 -15.03 29.93 -30.41
CA PRO A 260 -13.91 29.42 -31.19
C PRO A 260 -14.38 28.98 -32.58
N ALA A 261 -13.70 29.43 -33.62
CA ALA A 261 -13.86 28.94 -34.98
C ALA A 261 -12.51 28.39 -35.44
N LEU A 262 -12.14 27.22 -34.91
CA LEU A 262 -10.85 26.59 -35.20
C LEU A 262 -10.61 26.37 -36.70
N HIS A 263 -11.67 26.20 -37.50
CA HIS A 263 -11.56 26.09 -38.96
C HIS A 263 -10.97 27.37 -39.58
N ASP A 264 -11.37 28.56 -39.11
CA ASP A 264 -10.83 29.83 -39.58
C ASP A 264 -9.36 30.03 -39.13
N ASP A 265 -9.02 29.58 -37.91
CA ASP A 265 -7.64 29.63 -37.40
C ASP A 265 -6.71 28.72 -38.22
N PHE A 266 -7.20 27.55 -38.62
CA PHE A 266 -6.46 26.62 -39.50
C PHE A 266 -6.38 27.13 -40.94
N ASP A 267 -7.39 27.85 -41.45
CA ASP A 267 -7.33 28.52 -42.75
C ASP A 267 -6.22 29.58 -42.78
N GLN A 268 -6.14 30.40 -41.73
CA GLN A 268 -5.08 31.40 -41.58
C GLN A 268 -3.70 30.76 -41.39
N ALA A 269 -3.62 29.61 -40.72
CA ALA A 269 -2.38 28.84 -40.63
C ALA A 269 -1.93 28.33 -42.01
N SER A 270 -2.85 27.78 -42.82
CA SER A 270 -2.55 27.36 -44.20
C SER A 270 -2.02 28.51 -45.05
N GLU A 271 -2.69 29.66 -45.01
CA GLU A 271 -2.25 30.85 -45.75
C GLU A 271 -0.85 31.30 -45.33
N ALA A 272 -0.55 31.29 -44.01
CA ALA A 272 0.77 31.64 -43.49
C ALA A 272 1.87 30.68 -44.01
N PHE A 273 1.60 29.37 -44.05
CA PHE A 273 2.57 28.38 -44.56
C PHE A 273 2.72 28.42 -46.09
N GLU A 274 1.67 28.78 -46.84
CA GLU A 274 1.71 28.92 -48.29
C GLU A 274 2.49 30.16 -48.72
N ASN A 275 2.27 31.30 -48.04
CA ASN A 275 3.02 32.54 -48.27
C ASN A 275 4.52 32.33 -48.01
N GLN A 276 4.87 31.59 -46.96
CA GLN A 276 6.27 31.25 -46.65
C GLN A 276 6.85 30.24 -47.67
N ALA A 277 6.06 29.26 -48.11
CA ALA A 277 6.50 28.28 -49.12
C ALA A 277 6.81 28.92 -50.48
N ALA A 278 6.15 30.04 -50.83
CA ALA A 278 6.45 30.82 -52.03
C ALA A 278 7.88 31.40 -52.02
N LEU A 279 8.53 31.51 -50.85
CA LEU A 279 9.94 31.94 -50.70
C LEU A 279 10.95 30.81 -51.00
N GLY A 280 10.49 29.59 -51.29
CA GLY A 280 11.33 28.48 -51.77
C GLY A 280 12.21 27.79 -50.72
N ILE A 281 12.03 28.09 -49.43
CA ILE A 281 12.81 27.51 -48.34
C ILE A 281 12.17 26.18 -47.92
N LYS A 282 12.94 25.09 -47.98
CA LYS A 282 12.50 23.77 -47.51
C LYS A 282 12.62 23.68 -45.99
N SER A 283 11.52 23.95 -45.29
CA SER A 283 11.42 24.01 -43.83
C SER A 283 10.54 22.88 -43.26
N GLU A 284 10.76 22.55 -41.99
CA GLU A 284 9.85 21.66 -41.25
C GLU A 284 8.71 22.47 -40.65
N LYS A 285 7.46 22.13 -41.00
CA LYS A 285 6.27 22.88 -40.62
C LYS A 285 5.57 22.22 -39.44
N VAL A 286 5.43 22.93 -38.33
CA VAL A 286 4.82 22.41 -37.11
C VAL A 286 3.76 23.38 -36.59
N ILE A 287 2.56 22.85 -36.31
CA ILE A 287 1.45 23.58 -35.71
C ILE A 287 1.26 23.08 -34.28
N ILE A 288 1.31 23.99 -33.31
CA ILE A 288 1.04 23.69 -31.91
C ILE A 288 -0.30 24.34 -31.53
N LEU A 289 -1.31 23.51 -31.31
CA LEU A 289 -2.65 23.95 -30.92
C LEU A 289 -2.80 23.87 -29.40
N PHE A 290 -2.91 25.02 -28.74
CA PHE A 290 -3.32 25.10 -27.33
C PHE A 290 -4.83 25.30 -27.23
N THR A 291 -5.51 24.45 -26.46
CA THR A 291 -6.94 24.64 -26.13
C THR A 291 -7.20 24.37 -24.66
N ASN A 292 -8.09 25.15 -24.03
CA ASN A 292 -8.51 24.90 -22.64
C ASN A 292 -9.89 24.25 -22.48
N ASP A 293 -10.66 24.15 -23.56
CA ASP A 293 -12.04 23.63 -23.58
C ASP A 293 -12.33 22.99 -24.96
N ARG A 294 -13.62 22.88 -25.35
CA ARG A 294 -14.09 22.37 -26.64
C ARG A 294 -13.56 23.16 -27.83
N THR A 295 -13.48 22.47 -28.98
CA THR A 295 -13.16 23.07 -30.28
C THR A 295 -14.26 24.02 -30.81
N GLY A 296 -15.43 24.03 -30.16
CA GLY A 296 -16.65 24.78 -30.49
C GLY A 296 -17.17 24.60 -31.92
N SER A 297 -16.72 23.54 -32.61
CA SER A 297 -17.16 23.18 -33.95
C SER A 297 -18.35 22.23 -33.88
N PHE A 298 -19.56 22.66 -34.29
CA PHE A 298 -20.77 21.82 -34.26
C PHE A 298 -21.26 21.48 -35.67
N GLY A 299 -21.70 20.23 -35.87
CA GLY A 299 -22.28 19.75 -37.12
C GLY A 299 -21.34 19.94 -38.35
N PRO A 300 -21.76 20.66 -39.41
CA PRO A 300 -20.98 20.80 -40.64
C PRO A 300 -19.62 21.51 -40.45
N GLN A 301 -19.47 22.33 -39.41
CA GLN A 301 -18.19 22.98 -39.08
C GLN A 301 -17.12 21.97 -38.64
N LYS A 302 -17.52 20.89 -37.96
CA LYS A 302 -16.61 19.83 -37.53
C LYS A 302 -16.06 19.03 -38.71
N GLY A 303 -16.90 18.79 -39.72
CA GLY A 303 -16.47 18.18 -40.99
C GLY A 303 -15.47 19.04 -41.75
N ARG A 304 -15.72 20.35 -41.81
CA ARG A 304 -14.79 21.34 -42.41
C ARG A 304 -13.44 21.38 -41.71
N LEU A 305 -13.45 21.38 -40.37
CA LEU A 305 -12.23 21.35 -39.57
C LEU A 305 -11.39 20.12 -39.92
N LEU A 306 -11.97 18.91 -39.89
CA LEU A 306 -11.26 17.67 -40.21
C LEU A 306 -10.69 17.63 -41.64
N LEU A 307 -11.46 18.13 -42.62
CA LEU A 307 -10.99 18.28 -44.00
C LEU A 307 -9.76 19.19 -44.09
N LYS A 308 -9.76 20.30 -43.34
CA LYS A 308 -8.64 21.25 -43.33
C LYS A 308 -7.42 20.70 -42.59
N THR A 309 -7.63 20.00 -41.49
CA THR A 309 -6.56 19.27 -40.78
C THR A 309 -5.88 18.27 -41.71
N LYS A 310 -6.68 17.54 -42.51
CA LYS A 310 -6.18 16.59 -43.51
C LYS A 310 -5.40 17.30 -44.61
N TYR A 311 -5.89 18.43 -45.12
CA TYR A 311 -5.17 19.25 -46.10
C TYR A 311 -3.81 19.74 -45.59
N LEU A 312 -3.76 20.26 -44.37
CA LEU A 312 -2.52 20.72 -43.73
C LEU A 312 -1.51 19.59 -43.55
N THR A 313 -1.97 18.41 -43.15
CA THR A 313 -1.11 17.26 -42.88
C THR A 313 -0.63 16.58 -44.17
N GLU A 314 -1.54 16.32 -45.12
CA GLU A 314 -1.23 15.55 -46.35
C GLU A 314 -0.72 16.42 -47.50
N THR A 315 -1.19 17.66 -47.65
CA THR A 315 -0.82 18.53 -48.78
C THR A 315 0.30 19.49 -48.42
N ILE A 316 0.18 20.21 -47.30
CA ILE A 316 1.21 21.17 -46.85
C ILE A 316 2.37 20.46 -46.13
N GLY A 317 2.14 19.25 -45.60
CA GLY A 317 3.12 18.49 -44.84
C GLY A 317 3.37 19.03 -43.43
N ALA A 318 2.40 19.76 -42.85
CA ALA A 318 2.50 20.32 -41.51
C ALA A 318 2.12 19.29 -40.44
N ARG A 319 2.97 19.13 -39.42
CA ARG A 319 2.70 18.28 -38.26
C ARG A 319 1.92 19.03 -37.19
N ILE A 320 0.82 18.46 -36.72
CA ILE A 320 -0.10 19.11 -35.77
C ILE A 320 0.02 18.45 -34.39
N VAL A 321 0.47 19.23 -33.40
CA VAL A 321 0.62 18.84 -32.00
C VAL A 321 -0.47 19.52 -31.17
N THR A 322 -1.34 18.73 -30.55
CA THR A 322 -2.43 19.26 -29.73
C THR A 322 -2.08 19.26 -28.24
N VAL A 323 -2.31 20.40 -27.59
CA VAL A 323 -2.01 20.65 -26.18
C VAL A 323 -3.29 21.03 -25.46
N ALA A 324 -3.67 20.18 -24.52
CA ALA A 324 -4.85 20.36 -23.69
C ALA A 324 -4.48 21.06 -22.38
N VAL A 325 -5.04 22.24 -22.16
CA VAL A 325 -4.82 23.15 -21.02
C VAL A 325 -6.04 23.13 -20.10
N GLY A 326 -5.88 23.25 -18.78
CA GLY A 326 -7.00 23.44 -17.86
C GLY A 326 -7.75 22.15 -17.43
N GLU A 327 -8.87 22.31 -16.71
CA GLU A 327 -9.53 21.25 -15.94
C GLU A 327 -10.49 20.35 -16.74
N ARG A 328 -11.01 20.77 -17.90
CA ARG A 328 -12.00 19.99 -18.69
C ARG A 328 -11.83 20.05 -20.22
N PRO A 329 -10.63 19.75 -20.77
CA PRO A 329 -10.49 19.63 -22.22
C PRO A 329 -11.23 18.38 -22.75
N LEU A 330 -12.01 18.53 -23.82
CA LEU A 330 -12.67 17.41 -24.48
C LEU A 330 -11.65 16.66 -25.37
N VAL A 331 -11.08 15.61 -24.81
CA VAL A 331 -9.96 14.84 -25.35
C VAL A 331 -10.23 14.24 -26.74
N GLU A 332 -11.40 13.65 -26.93
CA GLU A 332 -11.71 12.83 -28.11
C GLU A 332 -11.63 13.64 -29.43
N GLU A 333 -11.97 14.93 -29.38
CA GLU A 333 -11.90 15.81 -30.56
C GLU A 333 -10.46 16.21 -30.90
N LEU A 334 -9.58 16.33 -29.91
CA LEU A 334 -8.18 16.70 -30.10
C LEU A 334 -7.32 15.54 -30.61
N GLU A 335 -7.72 14.31 -30.27
CA GLU A 335 -7.10 13.08 -30.75
C GLU A 335 -7.33 12.88 -32.26
N LEU A 336 -8.48 13.34 -32.77
CA LEU A 336 -8.81 13.35 -34.20
C LEU A 336 -8.06 14.41 -35.00
N ILE A 337 -7.59 15.48 -34.35
CA ILE A 337 -6.88 16.61 -34.99
C ILE A 337 -5.35 16.40 -34.96
N SER A 338 -4.83 15.73 -33.93
CA SER A 338 -3.40 15.45 -33.77
C SER A 338 -2.88 14.50 -34.84
N SER A 339 -1.72 14.81 -35.44
CA SER A 339 -1.11 13.96 -36.47
C SER A 339 -0.71 12.57 -35.92
N ASP A 340 -0.27 12.50 -34.65
CA ASP A 340 0.20 11.26 -34.02
C ASP A 340 -0.85 10.60 -33.09
N LYS A 341 -2.09 11.11 -33.09
CA LYS A 341 -3.16 10.73 -32.13
C LYS A 341 -2.77 10.85 -30.65
N GLN A 342 -1.68 11.56 -30.36
CA GLN A 342 -1.17 11.77 -29.01
C GLN A 342 -1.48 13.21 -28.61
N ILE A 343 -2.08 13.39 -27.43
CA ILE A 343 -2.38 14.70 -26.85
C ILE A 343 -1.45 14.95 -25.68
N ILE A 344 -0.82 16.12 -25.66
CA ILE A 344 -0.09 16.57 -24.47
C ILE A 344 -1.11 17.15 -23.49
N ARG A 345 -1.42 16.39 -22.44
CA ARG A 345 -2.20 16.86 -21.29
C ARG A 345 -1.26 17.38 -20.23
N CYS A 346 -1.36 18.65 -19.84
CA CYS A 346 -0.55 19.17 -18.76
C CYS A 346 -1.34 20.23 -17.96
N PRO A 347 -1.45 20.08 -16.62
CA PRO A 347 -1.79 21.21 -15.77
C PRO A 347 -0.67 22.25 -15.93
N LEU A 348 -0.99 23.48 -16.37
CA LEU A 348 0.01 24.54 -16.61
C LEU A 348 0.65 25.12 -15.34
N GLU A 349 0.78 24.32 -14.28
CA GLU A 349 1.55 24.66 -13.09
C GLU A 349 3.06 24.38 -13.31
N ASP A 350 3.44 23.41 -14.16
CA ASP A 350 4.84 23.12 -14.52
C ASP A 350 5.17 23.47 -16.00
N LEU A 351 5.39 24.77 -16.23
CA LEU A 351 5.78 25.35 -17.52
C LEU A 351 7.07 24.73 -18.10
N ALA A 352 8.01 24.33 -17.26
CA ALA A 352 9.29 23.78 -17.69
C ALA A 352 9.12 22.34 -18.22
N LYS A 353 8.28 21.54 -17.55
CA LYS A 353 7.92 20.18 -17.99
C LYS A 353 7.13 20.21 -19.30
N LEU A 354 6.12 21.07 -19.40
CA LEU A 354 5.36 21.24 -20.65
C LEU A 354 6.25 21.71 -21.80
N GLY A 355 7.10 22.71 -21.56
CA GLY A 355 8.05 23.21 -22.55
C GLY A 355 9.04 22.12 -23.01
N LYS A 356 9.55 21.29 -22.10
CA LYS A 356 10.40 20.13 -22.46
C LYS A 356 9.65 19.07 -23.26
N MET A 357 8.40 18.78 -22.92
CA MET A 357 7.56 17.84 -23.69
C MET A 357 7.31 18.36 -25.10
N LEU A 358 6.98 19.65 -25.25
CA LEU A 358 6.78 20.26 -26.56
C LEU A 358 8.08 20.32 -27.38
N LEU A 359 9.21 20.62 -26.75
CA LEU A 359 10.51 20.56 -27.42
C LEU A 359 10.86 19.16 -27.92
N ARG A 360 10.43 18.09 -27.22
CA ARG A 360 10.60 16.69 -27.66
C ARG A 360 9.70 16.32 -28.83
N GLU A 361 8.50 16.89 -28.89
CA GLU A 361 7.64 16.70 -30.07
C GLU A 361 8.21 17.49 -31.25
N VAL A 362 8.58 18.75 -31.07
CA VAL A 362 9.11 19.62 -32.13
C VAL A 362 10.42 19.10 -32.69
N TYR A 363 11.40 18.78 -31.84
CA TYR A 363 12.63 18.13 -32.25
C TYR A 363 12.52 16.66 -31.90
N GLU A 364 12.21 15.82 -32.89
CA GLU A 364 12.19 14.36 -32.73
C GLU A 364 13.33 13.89 -31.80
N GLU A 365 12.98 13.08 -30.80
CA GLU A 365 13.97 12.60 -29.82
C GLU A 365 15.07 11.79 -30.52
N ASP A 366 16.33 12.24 -30.36
CA ASP A 366 17.47 11.48 -30.83
C ASP A 366 17.62 10.18 -30.02
N LEU A 367 18.19 9.15 -30.65
CA LEU A 367 18.53 7.89 -29.96
C LEU A 367 19.42 8.11 -28.73
N TYR A 368 20.26 9.15 -28.73
CA TYR A 368 21.06 9.55 -27.57
C TYR A 368 20.21 10.01 -26.38
N ASP A 369 19.18 10.83 -26.61
CA ASP A 369 18.31 11.33 -25.53
C ASP A 369 17.53 10.18 -24.89
N ARG A 370 17.08 9.21 -25.72
CA ARG A 370 16.45 7.98 -25.24
C ARG A 370 17.42 7.07 -24.49
N TYR A 371 18.66 6.96 -24.96
CA TYR A 371 19.72 6.22 -24.29
C TYR A 371 20.11 6.87 -22.96
N LEU A 372 20.19 8.19 -22.90
CA LEU A 372 20.50 8.94 -21.68
C LEU A 372 19.40 8.74 -20.64
N ASP A 373 18.13 8.81 -21.03
CA ASP A 373 17.01 8.53 -20.12
C ASP A 373 17.07 7.09 -19.57
N TYR A 374 17.40 6.10 -20.41
CA TYR A 374 17.69 4.73 -19.97
C TYR A 374 18.87 4.70 -18.98
N PHE A 375 19.95 5.42 -19.30
CA PHE A 375 21.19 5.45 -18.56
C PHE A 375 21.03 6.09 -17.17
N THR A 376 20.15 7.08 -17.03
CA THR A 376 19.90 7.82 -15.77
C THR A 376 18.70 7.30 -14.98
N THR A 377 17.94 6.33 -15.49
CA THR A 377 16.77 5.79 -14.77
C THR A 377 17.24 4.95 -13.57
N PRO A 378 16.72 5.18 -12.35
CA PRO A 378 17.20 4.53 -11.11
C PRO A 378 17.25 2.99 -11.18
N TYR A 379 16.23 2.37 -11.78
CA TYR A 379 16.20 0.91 -11.96
C TYR A 379 17.41 0.35 -12.72
N PHE A 380 17.83 1.01 -13.81
CA PHE A 380 18.97 0.53 -14.61
C PHE A 380 20.30 0.85 -13.94
N ILE A 381 20.39 1.94 -13.16
CA ILE A 381 21.54 2.21 -12.30
C ILE A 381 21.70 1.07 -11.28
N PHE A 382 20.64 0.75 -10.53
CA PHE A 382 20.61 -0.38 -9.59
C PHE A 382 21.00 -1.71 -10.23
N PHE A 383 20.44 -2.00 -11.40
CA PHE A 383 20.69 -3.28 -12.07
C PHE A 383 22.15 -3.41 -12.50
N ARG A 384 22.76 -2.35 -13.04
CA ARG A 384 24.17 -2.36 -13.42
C ARG A 384 25.11 -2.39 -12.21
N ASP A 385 24.75 -1.71 -11.14
CA ASP A 385 25.54 -1.79 -9.90
C ASP A 385 25.49 -3.20 -9.28
N SER A 386 24.32 -3.84 -9.31
CA SER A 386 24.17 -5.25 -8.89
C SER A 386 25.01 -6.20 -9.74
N LEU A 387 25.08 -5.95 -11.06
CA LEU A 387 25.94 -6.72 -11.96
C LEU A 387 27.43 -6.46 -11.72
N SER A 388 27.81 -5.24 -11.36
CA SER A 388 29.17 -4.92 -10.92
C SER A 388 29.55 -5.72 -9.66
N TYR A 389 28.65 -5.82 -8.67
CA TYR A 389 28.84 -6.67 -7.49
C TYR A 389 28.96 -8.16 -7.85
N LEU A 390 28.11 -8.67 -8.75
CA LEU A 390 28.20 -10.06 -9.23
C LEU A 390 29.52 -10.34 -9.97
N CYS A 391 30.00 -9.38 -10.76
CA CYS A 391 31.28 -9.48 -11.45
C CYS A 391 32.44 -9.53 -10.44
N LEU A 392 32.42 -8.65 -9.43
CA LEU A 392 33.41 -8.66 -8.34
C LEU A 392 33.38 -9.99 -7.57
N LEU A 393 32.19 -10.53 -7.29
CA LEU A 393 32.05 -11.83 -6.65
C LEU A 393 32.66 -12.95 -7.52
N GLY A 394 32.41 -12.94 -8.83
CA GLY A 394 33.03 -13.90 -9.76
C GLY A 394 34.56 -13.83 -9.75
N LEU A 395 35.14 -12.63 -9.70
CA LEU A 395 36.59 -12.44 -9.56
C LEU A 395 37.12 -12.97 -8.22
N HIS A 396 36.36 -12.78 -7.15
CA HIS A 396 36.69 -13.30 -5.82
C HIS A 396 36.62 -14.83 -5.75
N VAL A 397 35.66 -15.44 -6.42
CA VAL A 397 35.62 -16.91 -6.57
C VAL A 397 36.87 -17.39 -7.32
N ALA A 398 37.25 -16.71 -8.40
CA ALA A 398 38.45 -17.07 -9.17
C ALA A 398 39.75 -16.95 -8.35
N ILE A 399 39.91 -15.89 -7.53
CA ILE A 399 41.12 -15.74 -6.69
C ILE A 399 41.15 -16.77 -5.54
N CYS A 400 40.00 -17.10 -4.94
CA CYS A 400 39.92 -18.13 -3.90
C CYS A 400 40.27 -19.55 -4.42
N LEU A 401 40.04 -19.81 -5.70
CA LEU A 401 40.42 -21.07 -6.35
C LEU A 401 41.85 -21.05 -6.92
N SER A 402 42.49 -19.89 -6.94
CA SER A 402 43.86 -19.74 -7.45
C SER A 402 44.88 -20.01 -6.35
N PRO A 403 46.03 -20.65 -6.67
CA PRO A 403 47.10 -20.86 -5.70
C PRO A 403 47.75 -19.52 -5.29
N SER A 404 48.20 -19.42 -4.03
CA SER A 404 48.86 -18.21 -3.54
C SER A 404 50.26 -18.05 -4.13
N VAL A 405 50.50 -16.92 -4.80
CA VAL A 405 51.78 -16.57 -5.43
C VAL A 405 52.32 -15.25 -4.88
N VAL A 406 53.65 -15.09 -4.85
CA VAL A 406 54.29 -13.87 -4.29
C VAL A 406 53.99 -12.65 -5.17
N SER A 407 54.17 -12.76 -6.48
CA SER A 407 53.88 -11.70 -7.44
C SER A 407 52.37 -11.43 -7.50
N PHE A 408 52.00 -10.16 -7.67
CA PHE A 408 50.60 -9.80 -7.92
C PHE A 408 50.09 -10.43 -9.21
N SER A 409 48.96 -11.11 -9.14
CA SER A 409 48.28 -11.65 -10.31
C SER A 409 47.49 -10.56 -11.05
N GLY A 410 47.23 -10.76 -12.35
CA GLY A 410 46.33 -9.87 -13.09
C GLY A 410 44.93 -9.79 -12.46
N LEU A 411 44.44 -10.87 -11.87
CA LEU A 411 43.17 -10.91 -11.15
C LEU A 411 43.16 -9.97 -9.93
N GLU A 412 44.24 -9.98 -9.13
CA GLU A 412 44.36 -9.08 -7.97
C GLU A 412 44.36 -7.60 -8.36
N TRP A 413 44.99 -7.25 -9.48
CA TRP A 413 44.95 -5.88 -10.01
C TRP A 413 43.53 -5.47 -10.45
N VAL A 414 42.82 -6.35 -11.16
CA VAL A 414 41.42 -6.09 -11.55
C VAL A 414 40.53 -5.94 -10.31
N ILE A 415 40.66 -6.83 -9.33
CA ILE A 415 39.93 -6.73 -8.05
C ILE A 415 40.24 -5.39 -7.36
N SER A 416 41.52 -4.97 -7.33
CA SER A 416 41.93 -3.70 -6.74
C SER A 416 41.29 -2.49 -7.43
N ILE A 417 41.12 -2.53 -8.75
CA ILE A 417 40.42 -1.48 -9.51
C ILE A 417 38.93 -1.41 -9.10
N PHE A 418 38.27 -2.55 -8.94
CA PHE A 418 36.88 -2.58 -8.44
C PHE A 418 36.78 -2.01 -7.02
N PHE A 419 37.67 -2.39 -6.11
CA PHE A 419 37.67 -1.85 -4.75
C PHE A 419 37.97 -0.35 -4.70
N ALA A 420 38.89 0.15 -5.53
CA ALA A 420 39.14 1.58 -5.63
C ALA A 420 37.90 2.34 -6.13
N GLY A 421 37.17 1.77 -7.09
CA GLY A 421 35.89 2.31 -7.54
C GLY A 421 34.82 2.29 -6.44
N ARG A 422 34.71 1.21 -5.66
CA ARG A 422 33.80 1.12 -4.51
C ARG A 422 34.14 2.13 -3.41
N PHE A 423 35.43 2.27 -3.09
CA PHE A 423 35.90 3.26 -2.14
C PHE A 423 35.52 4.69 -2.57
N LEU A 424 35.69 5.02 -3.85
CA LEU A 424 35.31 6.32 -4.40
C LEU A 424 33.79 6.56 -4.34
N SER A 425 32.96 5.55 -4.59
CA SER A 425 31.50 5.68 -4.46
C SER A 425 31.07 5.91 -3.01
N GLU A 426 31.62 5.14 -2.06
CA GLU A 426 31.32 5.30 -0.63
C GLU A 426 31.77 6.68 -0.12
N PHE A 427 32.98 7.11 -0.49
CA PHE A 427 33.51 8.41 -0.10
C PHE A 427 32.64 9.57 -0.64
N LYS A 428 32.21 9.47 -1.90
CA LYS A 428 31.34 10.48 -2.49
C LYS A 428 29.95 10.49 -1.88
N GLU A 429 29.38 9.34 -1.55
CA GLU A 429 28.11 9.28 -0.85
C GLU A 429 28.18 10.00 0.51
N TYR A 430 29.27 9.78 1.25
CA TYR A 430 29.57 10.50 2.47
C TYR A 430 29.70 12.02 2.24
N GLU A 431 30.45 12.45 1.22
CA GLU A 431 30.66 13.86 0.90
C GLU A 431 29.37 14.57 0.46
N ASN A 432 28.56 13.95 -0.40
CA ASN A 432 27.28 14.49 -0.86
C ASN A 432 26.32 14.72 0.33
N ARG A 433 26.26 13.79 1.29
CA ARG A 433 25.44 13.93 2.51
C ARG A 433 25.94 15.07 3.40
N LYS A 434 27.25 15.29 3.49
CA LYS A 434 27.86 16.41 4.23
C LYS A 434 27.56 17.76 3.58
N THR A 435 27.68 17.86 2.26
CA THR A 435 27.52 19.11 1.49
C THR A 435 26.06 19.58 1.45
N THR A 436 25.12 18.65 1.24
CA THR A 436 23.67 18.94 1.23
C THR A 436 23.18 19.46 2.59
N LYS A 437 23.75 18.95 3.69
CA LYS A 437 23.47 19.47 5.04
C LYS A 437 24.11 20.83 5.28
N LYS A 438 25.33 21.10 4.78
CA LYS A 438 25.96 22.41 4.89
C LYS A 438 25.13 23.50 4.21
N LEU A 439 24.64 23.21 3.00
CA LEU A 439 23.74 24.11 2.27
C LEU A 439 22.43 24.37 3.06
N LYS A 440 21.77 23.32 3.57
CA LYS A 440 20.58 23.45 4.44
C LYS A 440 20.86 24.20 5.75
N LYS A 441 22.06 24.02 6.33
CA LYS A 441 22.49 24.69 7.57
C LYS A 441 22.77 26.16 7.32
N ASP A 442 23.38 26.52 6.19
CA ASP A 442 23.66 27.91 5.80
C ASP A 442 22.38 28.66 5.44
N THR A 443 21.40 28.02 4.77
CA THR A 443 20.06 28.62 4.54
C THR A 443 19.33 28.86 5.88
N ARG A 444 19.36 27.90 6.80
CA ARG A 444 18.80 28.06 8.16
C ARG A 444 19.57 29.07 9.00
N HIS A 445 20.90 29.17 8.85
CA HIS A 445 21.71 30.18 9.53
C HIS A 445 21.41 31.57 8.99
N SER A 446 21.20 31.75 7.69
CA SER A 446 20.79 33.04 7.11
C SER A 446 19.42 33.50 7.64
N GLU A 447 18.50 32.58 7.96
CA GLU A 447 17.23 32.90 8.62
C GLU A 447 17.34 33.05 10.15
N LYS A 448 18.22 32.29 10.83
CA LYS A 448 18.51 32.40 12.26
C LYS A 448 19.38 33.61 12.61
N HIS A 449 20.27 34.08 11.73
CA HIS A 449 21.13 35.25 11.99
C HIS A 449 20.35 36.56 11.96
N ARG A 450 19.17 36.60 11.32
CA ARG A 450 18.19 37.68 11.47
C ARG A 450 17.48 37.65 12.84
N ARG A 451 17.68 36.57 13.62
CA ARG A 451 16.95 36.25 14.86
C ARG A 451 17.81 36.32 16.14
N TYR A 452 19.15 36.37 16.05
CA TYR A 452 20.07 36.39 17.20
C TYR A 452 20.33 37.79 17.83
N VAL A 453 19.43 38.77 17.63
CA VAL A 453 19.58 40.09 18.27
C VAL A 453 18.73 40.24 19.55
N TYR A 454 17.98 39.21 19.97
CA TYR A 454 17.34 39.27 21.29
C TYR A 454 17.38 37.93 22.04
N GLN A 455 17.63 38.07 23.33
CA GLN A 455 17.56 37.09 24.42
C GLN A 455 18.80 36.20 24.63
N GLN A 456 19.68 36.75 25.47
CA GLN A 456 20.70 36.06 26.25
C GLN A 456 20.18 35.90 27.68
N SER A 457 20.06 34.66 28.17
CA SER A 457 20.24 34.31 29.59
C SER A 457 20.20 32.78 29.73
N LEU A 458 21.29 32.21 30.23
CA LEU A 458 21.44 30.81 30.63
C LEU A 458 20.55 30.49 31.83
N ASP A 459 20.01 29.28 31.88
CA ASP A 459 19.95 28.46 33.10
C ASP A 459 20.06 26.97 32.73
N LEU A 460 20.72 26.23 33.62
CA LEU A 460 21.04 24.80 33.55
C LEU A 460 19.90 24.05 34.27
N ASP A 461 19.40 22.96 33.69
CA ASP A 461 18.28 22.08 34.12
C ASP A 461 16.89 22.38 33.53
N SER A 462 16.78 22.45 32.20
CA SER A 462 15.50 22.46 31.46
C SER A 462 15.23 21.14 30.72
N PRO A 463 13.95 20.73 30.55
CA PRO A 463 13.58 19.57 29.74
C PRO A 463 14.07 19.71 28.30
N ILE A 464 14.34 18.58 27.63
CA ILE A 464 14.93 18.53 26.28
C ILE A 464 14.01 19.27 25.28
N GLU A 465 14.41 20.47 24.85
CA GLU A 465 13.64 21.25 23.88
C GLU A 465 13.50 20.50 22.53
N VAL A 466 12.37 20.68 21.83
CA VAL A 466 12.15 20.12 20.48
C VAL A 466 13.27 20.51 19.50
N ASP A 467 13.89 21.69 19.70
CA ASP A 467 15.06 22.15 18.94
C ASP A 467 16.30 21.29 19.21
N ASP A 468 16.49 20.78 20.43
CA ASP A 468 17.54 19.82 20.78
C ASP A 468 17.30 18.46 20.14
N PHE A 469 16.06 17.96 20.07
CA PHE A 469 15.74 16.75 19.29
C PHE A 469 16.02 16.94 17.79
N LEU A 470 15.65 18.08 17.20
CA LEU A 470 15.95 18.36 15.79
C LEU A 470 17.47 18.46 15.55
N SER A 471 18.24 18.92 16.55
CA SER A 471 19.71 18.96 16.52
C SER A 471 20.36 17.59 16.73
N GLN A 472 19.79 16.77 17.62
CA GLN A 472 20.26 15.43 17.97
C GLN A 472 19.91 14.44 16.86
N MET A 473 18.73 14.52 16.24
CA MET A 473 18.40 13.78 15.02
C MET A 473 19.28 14.22 13.84
N SER A 474 19.87 15.43 13.90
CA SER A 474 21.00 15.83 13.06
C SER A 474 22.35 15.22 13.53
N PHE A 475 22.33 14.07 14.23
CA PHE A 475 23.47 13.22 14.59
C PHE A 475 24.50 13.15 13.47
N SER A 476 25.78 13.09 13.87
CA SER A 476 26.95 13.15 12.98
C SER A 476 26.73 12.26 11.75
N THR A 477 27.13 12.75 10.58
CA THR A 477 26.95 12.05 9.28
C THR A 477 27.43 10.59 9.31
N LEU A 478 28.38 10.27 10.20
CA LEU A 478 28.86 8.91 10.48
C LEU A 478 27.80 8.03 11.15
N GLY A 479 27.10 8.51 12.18
CA GLY A 479 26.08 7.73 12.87
C GLY A 479 24.95 7.27 11.94
N LYS A 480 24.43 8.18 11.10
CA LYS A 480 23.37 7.81 10.12
C LYS A 480 23.85 6.84 9.04
N TYR A 481 25.13 6.84 8.69
CA TYR A 481 25.70 5.90 7.74
C TYR A 481 25.78 4.48 8.36
N PHE A 482 26.24 4.37 9.60
CA PHE A 482 26.38 3.09 10.32
C PHE A 482 25.08 2.51 10.88
N ILE A 483 23.96 3.26 10.85
CA ILE A 483 22.63 2.70 11.14
C ILE A 483 22.22 1.66 10.08
N ASP A 484 22.63 1.86 8.82
CA ASP A 484 22.37 0.88 7.77
C ASP A 484 23.34 -0.29 7.89
N ARG A 485 22.80 -1.48 8.18
CA ARG A 485 23.56 -2.73 8.33
C ARG A 485 24.37 -3.08 7.08
N TRP A 486 23.90 -2.71 5.89
CA TRP A 486 24.62 -2.97 4.64
C TRP A 486 25.84 -2.07 4.47
N ASN A 487 25.72 -0.80 4.86
CA ASN A 487 26.84 0.15 4.80
C ASN A 487 27.94 -0.23 5.81
N VAL A 488 27.55 -0.74 6.99
CA VAL A 488 28.50 -1.32 7.97
C VAL A 488 29.24 -2.51 7.34
N LEU A 489 28.52 -3.40 6.66
CA LEU A 489 29.10 -4.56 5.99
C LEU A 489 30.08 -4.13 4.88
N ASP A 490 29.71 -3.16 4.06
CA ASP A 490 30.54 -2.60 2.98
C ASP A 490 31.80 -1.93 3.57
N PHE A 491 31.68 -1.19 4.68
CA PHE A 491 32.83 -0.63 5.40
C PHE A 491 33.77 -1.71 5.95
N ILE A 492 33.24 -2.77 6.57
CA ILE A 492 34.03 -3.90 7.07
C ILE A 492 34.78 -4.58 5.91
N MET A 493 34.12 -4.82 4.77
CA MET A 493 34.76 -5.37 3.58
C MET A 493 35.89 -4.48 3.07
N LEU A 494 35.68 -3.16 3.02
CA LEU A 494 36.70 -2.20 2.60
C LEU A 494 37.91 -2.24 3.54
N VAL A 495 37.69 -2.29 4.85
CA VAL A 495 38.79 -2.40 5.84
C VAL A 495 39.56 -3.70 5.67
N ILE A 496 38.88 -4.84 5.56
CA ILE A 496 39.52 -6.15 5.34
C ILE A 496 40.32 -6.14 4.04
N PHE A 497 39.77 -5.53 2.98
CA PHE A 497 40.47 -5.43 1.70
C PHE A 497 41.72 -4.55 1.80
N VAL A 498 41.67 -3.40 2.47
CA VAL A 498 42.85 -2.54 2.69
C VAL A 498 43.92 -3.29 3.46
N VAL A 499 43.56 -4.00 4.53
CA VAL A 499 44.51 -4.84 5.29
C VAL A 499 45.11 -5.93 4.40
N THR A 500 44.29 -6.58 3.59
CA THR A 500 44.74 -7.62 2.64
C THR A 500 45.71 -7.04 1.62
N PHE A 501 45.40 -5.88 1.04
CA PHE A 501 46.25 -5.19 0.07
C PHE A 501 47.59 -4.79 0.68
N LEU A 502 47.59 -4.25 1.91
CA LEU A 502 48.82 -3.90 2.64
C LEU A 502 49.67 -5.15 2.93
N LEU A 503 49.06 -6.24 3.39
CA LEU A 503 49.76 -7.52 3.59
C LEU A 503 50.36 -8.03 2.27
N ARG A 504 49.64 -7.94 1.16
CA ARG A 504 50.14 -8.34 -0.16
C ARG A 504 51.32 -7.48 -0.61
N MET A 505 51.24 -6.16 -0.43
CA MET A 505 52.35 -5.24 -0.69
C MET A 505 53.60 -5.58 0.13
N ILE A 506 53.44 -5.88 1.42
CA ILE A 506 54.54 -6.31 2.30
C ILE A 506 55.12 -7.65 1.81
N THR A 507 54.28 -8.64 1.49
CA THR A 507 54.75 -9.95 1.01
C THR A 507 55.51 -9.83 -0.31
N TRP A 508 55.06 -8.95 -1.22
CA TRP A 508 55.71 -8.73 -2.49
C TRP A 508 57.06 -8.01 -2.35
N GLY A 509 57.15 -7.03 -1.43
CA GLY A 509 58.38 -6.27 -1.20
C GLY A 509 59.46 -7.00 -0.39
N VAL A 510 59.07 -7.94 0.48
CA VAL A 510 59.99 -8.58 1.45
C VAL A 510 60.31 -10.04 1.10
N SER A 511 59.43 -10.75 0.39
CA SER A 511 59.52 -12.21 0.28
C SER A 511 60.03 -12.66 -1.09
N ALA A 512 61.06 -13.50 -1.11
CA ALA A 512 61.61 -14.07 -2.35
C ALA A 512 60.92 -15.38 -2.79
N SER A 513 60.24 -16.09 -1.87
CA SER A 513 59.53 -17.35 -2.14
C SER A 513 58.18 -17.40 -1.42
N ALA A 514 57.23 -18.15 -1.97
CA ALA A 514 55.92 -18.43 -1.37
C ALA A 514 56.00 -19.42 -0.19
N THR A 515 57.02 -20.29 -0.18
CA THR A 515 57.17 -21.35 0.82
C THR A 515 57.61 -20.79 2.18
N GLY A 516 56.83 -21.05 3.23
CA GLY A 516 57.16 -20.62 4.60
C GLY A 516 56.71 -19.21 4.97
N ASN A 517 56.07 -18.47 4.05
CA ASN A 517 55.60 -17.12 4.30
C ASN A 517 54.20 -17.10 4.93
N ARG A 518 54.14 -17.00 6.27
CA ARG A 518 52.88 -16.93 7.01
C ARG A 518 52.03 -15.71 6.65
N ALA A 519 52.64 -14.57 6.32
CA ALA A 519 51.90 -13.36 5.95
C ALA A 519 51.13 -13.54 4.63
N LEU A 520 51.68 -14.30 3.68
CA LEU A 520 51.00 -14.65 2.43
C LEU A 520 49.79 -15.55 2.68
N VAL A 521 49.92 -16.52 3.60
CA VAL A 521 48.81 -17.40 3.99
C VAL A 521 47.71 -16.61 4.70
N ILE A 522 48.07 -15.70 5.61
CA ILE A 522 47.11 -14.82 6.30
C ILE A 522 46.37 -13.94 5.28
N ALA A 523 47.06 -13.39 4.28
CA ALA A 523 46.40 -12.64 3.21
C ALA A 523 45.39 -13.51 2.43
N GLY A 524 45.71 -14.79 2.18
CA GLY A 524 44.77 -15.75 1.61
C GLY A 524 43.52 -15.98 2.48
N TYR A 525 43.69 -16.09 3.80
CA TYR A 525 42.56 -16.16 4.73
C TYR A 525 41.70 -14.90 4.69
N CYS A 526 42.32 -13.72 4.62
CA CYS A 526 41.60 -12.45 4.49
C CYS A 526 40.82 -12.35 3.17
N TYR A 527 41.38 -12.83 2.05
CA TYR A 527 40.63 -12.95 0.79
C TYR A 527 39.41 -13.86 0.92
N GLY A 528 39.56 -15.03 1.55
CA GLY A 528 38.45 -15.96 1.80
C GLY A 528 37.34 -15.34 2.67
N LEU A 529 37.73 -14.69 3.77
CA LEU A 529 36.82 -13.95 4.65
C LEU A 529 36.08 -12.83 3.90
N ASN A 530 36.82 -12.04 3.11
CA ASN A 530 36.24 -10.95 2.33
C ASN A 530 35.26 -11.49 1.27
N THR A 531 35.58 -12.61 0.62
CA THR A 531 34.68 -13.29 -0.33
C THR A 531 33.41 -13.79 0.35
N MET A 532 33.48 -14.32 1.57
CA MET A 532 32.31 -14.71 2.35
C MET A 532 31.39 -13.52 2.60
N ILE A 533 31.93 -12.40 3.09
CA ILE A 533 31.17 -11.19 3.37
C ILE A 533 30.57 -10.60 2.08
N LEU A 534 31.34 -10.57 1.00
CA LEU A 534 30.89 -10.12 -0.32
C LEU A 534 29.72 -10.97 -0.83
N THR A 535 29.79 -12.28 -0.64
CA THR A 535 28.71 -13.20 -1.02
C THR A 535 27.42 -12.84 -0.28
N LEU A 536 27.48 -12.66 1.05
CA LEU A 536 26.32 -12.23 1.85
C LEU A 536 25.78 -10.87 1.37
N ARG A 537 26.67 -9.93 1.05
CA ARG A 537 26.30 -8.62 0.51
C ARG A 537 25.54 -8.71 -0.81
N VAL A 538 26.05 -9.46 -1.78
CA VAL A 538 25.44 -9.59 -3.12
C VAL A 538 24.07 -10.25 -3.05
N PHE A 539 23.96 -11.37 -2.33
CA PHE A 539 22.69 -12.09 -2.20
C PHE A 539 21.67 -11.31 -1.37
N GLY A 540 22.09 -10.63 -0.30
CA GLY A 540 21.22 -9.77 0.49
C GLY A 540 20.60 -8.64 -0.33
N HIS A 541 21.43 -7.93 -1.10
CA HIS A 541 20.97 -6.87 -2.00
C HIS A 541 19.98 -7.39 -3.07
N LEU A 542 20.22 -8.61 -3.61
CA LEU A 542 19.32 -9.25 -4.57
C LEU A 542 17.99 -9.67 -3.94
N MET A 543 18.01 -10.20 -2.71
CA MET A 543 16.82 -10.64 -1.99
C MET A 543 15.93 -9.45 -1.63
N GLU A 544 16.49 -8.31 -1.19
CA GLU A 544 15.72 -7.11 -0.85
C GLU A 544 15.01 -6.48 -2.08
N ALA A 545 15.57 -6.67 -3.28
CA ALA A 545 15.04 -6.10 -4.51
C ALA A 545 13.67 -6.65 -4.91
N SER A 546 13.38 -7.89 -4.50
CA SER A 546 12.14 -8.61 -4.82
C SER A 546 11.15 -8.51 -3.66
N LYS A 547 9.86 -8.38 -3.96
CA LYS A 547 8.81 -8.27 -2.93
C LYS A 547 8.71 -9.52 -2.07
N VAL A 548 8.74 -10.70 -2.68
CA VAL A 548 8.51 -11.98 -1.99
C VAL A 548 9.72 -12.37 -1.15
N THR A 549 10.92 -12.30 -1.73
CA THR A 549 12.15 -12.64 -1.00
C THR A 549 12.59 -11.53 -0.04
N GLY A 550 12.20 -10.28 -0.32
CA GLY A 550 12.57 -9.15 0.51
C GLY A 550 11.84 -9.15 1.85
N THR A 551 10.53 -9.44 1.84
CA THR A 551 9.76 -9.56 3.09
C THR A 551 10.27 -10.68 3.98
N THR A 552 10.61 -11.84 3.39
CA THR A 552 11.17 -12.96 4.15
C THR A 552 12.58 -12.68 4.65
N HIS A 553 13.42 -12.01 3.87
CA HIS A 553 14.77 -11.62 4.28
C HIS A 553 14.76 -10.60 5.44
N ILE A 554 13.88 -9.60 5.38
CA ILE A 554 13.72 -8.62 6.45
C ILE A 554 13.27 -9.32 7.74
N ALA A 555 12.29 -10.23 7.62
CA ALA A 555 11.84 -11.03 8.75
C ALA A 555 12.98 -11.85 9.38
N LEU A 556 13.79 -12.50 8.54
CA LEU A 556 14.96 -13.26 8.99
C LEU A 556 15.97 -12.38 9.77
N MET A 557 16.25 -11.15 9.30
CA MET A 557 17.20 -10.27 9.97
C MET A 557 16.70 -9.80 11.34
N SER A 558 15.42 -9.45 11.47
CA SER A 558 14.82 -9.08 12.75
C SER A 558 14.79 -10.27 13.72
N ILE A 559 14.55 -11.47 13.21
CA ILE A 559 14.63 -12.72 13.99
C ILE A 559 16.03 -12.96 14.53
N ILE A 560 17.07 -12.77 13.71
CA ILE A 560 18.47 -12.98 14.13
C ILE A 560 18.83 -12.05 15.29
N GLU A 561 18.33 -10.81 15.29
CA GLU A 561 18.53 -9.84 16.37
C GLU A 561 17.88 -10.30 17.69
N ASP A 562 16.65 -10.80 17.65
CA ASP A 562 15.97 -11.34 18.83
C ASP A 562 16.64 -12.64 19.33
N VAL A 563 17.06 -13.53 18.41
CA VAL A 563 17.78 -14.78 18.71
C VAL A 563 19.17 -14.53 19.31
N ALA A 564 19.84 -13.42 18.95
CA ALA A 564 21.17 -13.08 19.47
C ALA A 564 21.19 -12.97 21.01
N THR A 565 20.08 -12.53 21.61
CA THR A 565 19.93 -12.46 23.07
C THR A 565 19.99 -13.85 23.71
N ILE A 566 19.36 -14.85 23.09
CA ILE A 566 19.39 -16.25 23.55
C ILE A 566 20.77 -16.87 23.25
N PHE A 567 21.37 -16.54 22.10
CA PHE A 567 22.73 -16.96 21.78
C PHE A 567 23.75 -16.47 22.82
N PHE A 568 23.57 -15.26 23.36
CA PHE A 568 24.40 -14.76 24.46
C PHE A 568 24.23 -15.61 25.73
N GLN A 569 23.02 -16.08 26.04
CA GLN A 569 22.78 -17.00 27.15
C GLN A 569 23.50 -18.34 26.93
N PHE A 570 23.53 -18.86 25.70
CA PHE A 570 24.34 -20.04 25.35
C PHE A 570 25.83 -19.81 25.60
N LEU A 571 26.36 -18.64 25.21
CA LEU A 571 27.76 -18.30 25.42
C LEU A 571 28.11 -18.23 26.92
N VAL A 572 27.23 -17.62 27.73
CA VAL A 572 27.38 -17.59 29.19
C VAL A 572 27.35 -19.00 29.78
N GLY A 573 26.45 -19.87 29.30
CA GLY A 573 26.41 -21.27 29.70
C GLY A 573 27.71 -22.01 29.37
N ILE A 574 28.18 -21.94 28.12
CA ILE A 574 29.44 -22.57 27.69
C ILE A 574 30.60 -22.06 28.56
N LEU A 575 30.66 -20.75 28.86
CA LEU A 575 31.69 -20.18 29.71
C LEU A 575 31.61 -20.72 31.16
N ALA A 576 30.42 -20.77 31.75
CA ALA A 576 30.23 -21.25 33.12
C ALA A 576 30.63 -22.73 33.28
N PHE A 577 30.10 -23.59 32.40
CA PHE A 577 30.38 -25.03 32.44
C PHE A 577 31.83 -25.35 32.02
N SER A 578 32.40 -24.62 31.05
CA SER A 578 33.80 -24.81 30.67
C SER A 578 34.76 -24.47 31.82
N LEU A 579 34.51 -23.40 32.58
CA LEU A 579 35.34 -23.05 33.74
C LEU A 579 35.23 -24.11 34.85
N ALA A 580 34.03 -24.60 35.14
CA ALA A 580 33.81 -25.64 36.15
C ALA A 580 34.53 -26.95 35.79
N ILE A 581 34.31 -27.46 34.57
CA ILE A 581 34.95 -28.70 34.10
C ILE A 581 36.47 -28.53 33.98
N SER A 582 36.95 -27.38 33.49
CA SER A 582 38.39 -27.09 33.42
C SER A 582 39.02 -27.11 34.80
N LYS A 583 38.33 -26.59 35.82
CA LYS A 583 38.86 -26.58 37.19
C LYS A 583 38.94 -27.99 37.79
N ILE A 584 37.97 -28.86 37.50
CA ILE A 584 37.99 -30.27 37.93
C ILE A 584 39.22 -30.99 37.36
N TYR A 585 39.41 -30.91 36.03
CA TYR A 585 40.55 -31.56 35.39
C TYR A 585 41.90 -30.94 35.77
N LEU A 586 41.98 -29.62 35.94
CA LEU A 586 43.20 -28.96 36.41
C LEU A 586 43.54 -29.32 37.86
N ALA A 587 42.53 -29.49 38.72
CA ALA A 587 42.74 -29.91 40.09
C ALA A 587 43.25 -31.36 40.14
N GLU A 588 42.67 -32.24 39.33
CA GLU A 588 43.11 -33.63 39.22
C GLU A 588 44.53 -33.76 38.65
N ASP A 589 44.84 -33.10 37.52
CA ASP A 589 46.19 -33.12 36.93
C ASP A 589 47.24 -32.53 37.89
N SER A 590 46.86 -31.52 38.70
CA SER A 590 47.74 -30.97 39.74
C SER A 590 47.97 -31.92 40.92
N PHE A 591 47.00 -32.78 41.23
CA PHE A 591 47.10 -33.78 42.30
C PHE A 591 48.01 -34.94 41.86
N PHE A 592 47.82 -35.47 40.65
CA PHE A 592 48.66 -36.56 40.11
C PHE A 592 50.05 -36.10 39.65
N SER A 593 50.25 -34.81 39.36
CA SER A 593 51.58 -34.27 39.00
C SER A 593 52.60 -34.25 40.15
N SER A 594 52.23 -34.67 41.37
CA SER A 594 53.16 -34.71 42.51
C SER A 594 54.04 -35.96 42.59
N GLU A 595 53.80 -37.02 41.80
CA GLU A 595 54.55 -38.28 42.00
C GLU A 595 55.34 -38.86 40.82
N ASP A 596 55.37 -38.28 39.60
CA ASP A 596 56.24 -38.89 38.55
C ASP A 596 56.79 -38.02 37.40
N LYS A 597 56.76 -36.67 37.48
CA LYS A 597 57.38 -35.82 36.42
C LYS A 597 58.13 -34.62 36.96
N LEU A 598 59.18 -34.87 37.75
CA LEU A 598 60.09 -33.83 38.22
C LEU A 598 61.13 -33.34 37.18
N GLU A 599 61.25 -33.95 36.00
CA GLU A 599 62.30 -33.55 35.03
C GLU A 599 61.83 -32.89 33.72
N ALA A 600 60.53 -32.85 33.39
CA ALA A 600 60.08 -32.32 32.08
C ALA A 600 59.39 -30.93 32.10
N LYS A 601 59.08 -30.35 33.27
CA LYS A 601 58.25 -29.12 33.38
C LYS A 601 58.89 -27.99 34.20
N ARG A 602 60.21 -27.78 34.09
CA ARG A 602 60.86 -26.54 34.56
C ARG A 602 60.85 -25.46 33.47
N SER A 603 59.70 -24.82 33.27
CA SER A 603 59.67 -23.41 32.83
C SER A 603 58.40 -22.73 33.37
N VAL A 604 58.60 -21.80 34.30
CA VAL A 604 57.58 -21.15 35.14
C VAL A 604 56.76 -20.08 34.38
N SER A 605 56.70 -20.15 33.04
CA SER A 605 55.71 -19.43 32.20
C SER A 605 54.62 -20.34 31.63
N ALA A 606 54.69 -21.65 31.87
CA ALA A 606 53.81 -22.63 31.24
C ALA A 606 52.52 -22.94 32.03
N ALA A 607 52.43 -22.68 33.33
CA ALA A 607 51.23 -23.02 34.12
C ALA A 607 49.97 -22.26 33.64
N GLY A 608 50.10 -20.96 33.34
CA GLY A 608 49.04 -20.17 32.71
C GLY A 608 48.71 -20.62 31.28
N SER A 609 49.73 -21.04 30.52
CA SER A 609 49.56 -21.56 29.16
C SER A 609 48.85 -22.92 29.14
N ILE A 610 49.11 -23.80 30.11
CA ILE A 610 48.48 -25.12 30.23
C ILE A 610 47.01 -24.95 30.63
N ALA A 611 46.70 -24.16 31.65
CA ALA A 611 45.31 -23.88 32.03
C ALA A 611 44.51 -23.28 30.87
N SER A 612 45.10 -22.34 30.14
CA SER A 612 44.46 -21.73 28.96
C SER A 612 44.25 -22.73 27.81
N SER A 613 45.16 -23.69 27.61
CA SER A 613 45.00 -24.71 26.56
C SER A 613 43.92 -25.72 26.91
N TYR A 614 43.85 -26.17 28.17
CA TYR A 614 42.78 -27.08 28.63
C TYR A 614 41.41 -26.42 28.54
N TRP A 615 41.29 -25.16 28.99
CA TRP A 615 40.05 -24.40 28.89
C TRP A 615 39.58 -24.24 27.45
N TRP A 616 40.50 -23.94 26.50
CA TRP A 616 40.12 -23.85 25.09
C TRP A 616 39.69 -25.18 24.48
N VAL A 617 40.29 -26.30 24.91
CA VAL A 617 39.89 -27.64 24.47
C VAL A 617 38.47 -27.95 24.95
N ILE A 618 38.16 -27.65 26.22
CA ILE A 618 36.84 -27.89 26.80
C ILE A 618 35.77 -26.99 26.16
N ILE A 619 36.05 -25.71 25.91
CA ILE A 619 35.12 -24.84 25.18
C ILE A 619 34.83 -25.41 23.79
N LYS A 620 35.87 -25.80 23.02
CA LYS A 620 35.67 -26.40 21.70
C LYS A 620 34.76 -27.63 21.79
N HIS A 621 34.97 -28.48 22.79
CA HIS A 621 34.11 -29.64 23.02
C HIS A 621 32.66 -29.26 23.30
N LEU A 622 32.40 -28.40 24.28
CA LEU A 622 31.04 -27.97 24.59
C LEU A 622 30.34 -27.29 23.39
N CYS A 623 31.08 -26.53 22.57
CA CYS A 623 30.55 -25.96 21.33
C CYS A 623 30.16 -27.04 20.31
N TRP A 624 31.00 -28.06 20.09
CA TRP A 624 30.70 -29.15 19.16
C TRP A 624 29.59 -30.08 19.68
N THR A 625 29.46 -30.23 21.00
CA THR A 625 28.37 -30.94 21.66
C THR A 625 27.02 -30.27 21.38
N LEU A 626 26.95 -28.94 21.39
CA LEU A 626 25.72 -28.21 21.06
C LEU A 626 25.22 -28.52 19.64
N LEU A 627 26.13 -28.83 18.72
CA LEU A 627 25.81 -29.22 17.35
C LEU A 627 25.58 -30.74 17.18
N GLY A 628 25.72 -31.52 18.24
CA GLY A 628 25.54 -32.97 18.23
C GLY A 628 26.68 -33.74 17.55
N VAL A 629 27.87 -33.13 17.39
CA VAL A 629 28.99 -33.71 16.62
C VAL A 629 30.00 -34.47 17.50
N THR A 630 29.96 -34.31 18.82
CA THR A 630 30.93 -34.97 19.73
C THR A 630 30.50 -36.38 20.13
N GLU A 631 31.39 -37.35 19.93
CA GLU A 631 31.29 -38.68 20.53
C GLU A 631 31.74 -38.63 22.00
N LEU A 632 31.10 -39.44 22.85
CA LEU A 632 31.32 -39.48 24.31
C LEU A 632 32.70 -40.03 24.73
N GLU A 633 33.61 -40.27 23.79
CA GLU A 633 34.87 -41.00 24.01
C GLU A 633 35.90 -40.20 24.81
N GLN A 634 35.85 -38.86 24.76
CA GLN A 634 36.87 -38.02 25.40
C GLN A 634 36.72 -37.92 26.94
N PHE A 635 35.55 -38.27 27.47
CA PHE A 635 35.26 -38.39 28.91
C PHE A 635 35.26 -39.86 29.39
N ASN A 636 35.56 -40.81 28.50
CA ASN A 636 35.58 -42.25 28.78
C ASN A 636 37.02 -42.83 28.84
N ALA A 637 38.04 -41.97 28.96
CA ALA A 637 39.43 -42.39 28.99
C ALA A 637 39.84 -43.01 30.36
N GLY A 638 39.21 -44.13 30.73
CA GLY A 638 39.90 -45.25 31.36
C GLY A 638 40.48 -45.12 32.78
N MET A 639 40.08 -44.16 33.63
CA MET A 639 40.33 -44.24 35.08
C MET A 639 39.05 -43.93 35.87
N GLU A 640 38.68 -44.79 36.81
CA GLU A 640 37.52 -44.63 37.70
C GLU A 640 37.79 -43.57 38.78
N THR A 641 38.04 -42.31 38.40
CA THR A 641 38.24 -41.20 39.36
C THR A 641 36.94 -40.43 39.62
N ALA A 642 36.80 -39.90 40.84
CA ALA A 642 35.60 -39.16 41.24
C ALA A 642 35.38 -37.87 40.42
N SER A 643 36.45 -37.32 39.84
CA SER A 643 36.45 -36.16 38.96
C SER A 643 35.83 -36.44 37.60
N ASP A 644 36.06 -37.62 37.01
CA ASP A 644 35.43 -38.01 35.74
C ASP A 644 33.91 -38.13 35.89
N TYR A 645 33.44 -38.77 36.97
CA TYR A 645 32.00 -38.80 37.27
C TYR A 645 31.41 -37.40 37.47
N LEU A 646 32.13 -36.50 38.19
CA LEU A 646 31.67 -35.13 38.41
C LEU A 646 31.62 -34.32 37.11
N ALA A 647 32.63 -34.48 36.24
CA ALA A 647 32.68 -33.84 34.93
C ALA A 647 31.57 -34.36 34.00
N GLN A 648 31.30 -35.67 34.00
CA GLN A 648 30.22 -36.29 33.24
C GLN A 648 28.85 -35.81 33.72
N ILE A 649 28.63 -35.66 35.03
CA ILE A 649 27.38 -35.10 35.57
C ILE A 649 27.21 -33.65 35.14
N LEU A 650 28.24 -32.80 35.26
CA LEU A 650 28.18 -31.41 34.81
C LEU A 650 27.94 -31.30 33.30
N TYR A 651 28.53 -32.20 32.52
CA TYR A 651 28.30 -32.30 31.08
C TYR A 651 26.85 -32.73 30.76
N ALA A 652 26.30 -33.72 31.47
CA ALA A 652 24.90 -34.13 31.32
C ALA A 652 23.92 -32.99 31.67
N VAL A 653 24.19 -32.26 32.75
CA VAL A 653 23.43 -31.07 33.14
C VAL A 653 23.53 -29.98 32.07
N PHE A 654 24.71 -29.76 31.49
CA PHE A 654 24.89 -28.84 30.38
C PHE A 654 24.05 -29.24 29.16
N ILE A 655 24.00 -30.52 28.79
CA ILE A 655 23.18 -31.01 27.67
C ILE A 655 21.69 -30.78 27.93
N ILE A 656 21.19 -31.10 29.13
CA ILE A 656 19.78 -30.87 29.49
C ILE A 656 19.46 -29.38 29.39
N PHE A 657 20.31 -28.53 29.96
CA PHE A 657 20.13 -27.09 29.93
C PHE A 657 20.18 -26.52 28.49
N ALA A 658 21.18 -26.92 27.70
CA ALA A 658 21.42 -26.41 26.37
C ALA A 658 20.40 -26.93 25.34
N LEU A 659 20.20 -28.25 25.25
CA LEU A 659 19.37 -28.87 24.22
C LEU A 659 17.88 -28.96 24.59
N ILE A 660 17.54 -29.17 25.86
CA ILE A 660 16.13 -29.35 26.26
C ILE A 660 15.50 -28.02 26.67
N LEU A 661 16.21 -27.15 27.38
CA LEU A 661 15.63 -25.87 27.82
C LEU A 661 15.87 -24.77 26.79
N LEU A 662 17.13 -24.43 26.48
CA LEU A 662 17.43 -23.25 25.67
C LEU A 662 17.04 -23.40 24.20
N VAL A 663 17.23 -24.56 23.56
CA VAL A 663 16.78 -24.76 22.16
C VAL A 663 15.26 -24.69 22.04
N ASN A 664 14.51 -25.30 22.96
CA ASN A 664 13.05 -25.25 22.94
C ASN A 664 12.51 -23.83 23.17
N MET A 665 13.15 -23.07 24.08
CA MET A 665 12.85 -21.65 24.26
C MET A 665 13.19 -20.82 23.01
N MET A 666 14.31 -21.10 22.35
CA MET A 666 14.69 -20.46 21.09
C MET A 666 13.65 -20.69 19.99
N ILE A 667 13.13 -21.92 19.84
CA ILE A 667 12.08 -22.25 18.86
C ILE A 667 10.78 -21.48 19.18
N ALA A 668 10.38 -21.41 20.45
CA ALA A 668 9.18 -20.68 20.85
C ALA A 668 9.27 -19.17 20.56
N VAL A 669 10.39 -18.55 20.93
CA VAL A 669 10.64 -17.12 20.64
C VAL A 669 10.72 -16.87 19.14
N LEU A 670 11.38 -17.77 18.39
CA LEU A 670 11.48 -17.71 16.93
C LEU A 670 10.09 -17.72 16.28
N SER A 671 9.18 -18.61 16.71
CA SER A 671 7.83 -18.72 16.15
C SER A 671 7.02 -17.45 16.39
N ASN A 672 6.99 -16.96 17.63
CA ASN A 672 6.25 -15.73 17.96
C ASN A 672 6.85 -14.49 17.26
N THR A 673 8.18 -14.41 17.19
CA THR A 673 8.88 -13.33 16.51
C THR A 673 8.61 -13.36 15.01
N TYR A 674 8.63 -14.54 14.38
CA TYR A 674 8.32 -14.69 12.96
C TYR A 674 6.89 -14.22 12.66
N GLU A 675 5.90 -14.65 13.44
CA GLU A 675 4.51 -14.20 13.25
C GLU A 675 4.36 -12.68 13.38
N ARG A 676 4.98 -12.10 14.42
CA ARG A 676 4.97 -10.65 14.68
C ARG A 676 5.58 -9.86 13.53
N VAL A 677 6.76 -10.28 13.04
CA VAL A 677 7.47 -9.57 11.98
C VAL A 677 6.79 -9.79 10.62
N GLN A 678 6.25 -10.98 10.36
CA GLN A 678 5.55 -11.27 9.10
C GLN A 678 4.33 -10.36 8.90
N LYS A 679 3.57 -10.06 9.96
CA LYS A 679 2.43 -9.12 9.91
C LYS A 679 2.85 -7.70 9.47
N ASN A 680 4.05 -7.25 9.84
CA ASN A 680 4.58 -5.93 9.52
C ASN A 680 5.53 -5.91 8.30
N SER A 681 5.88 -7.08 7.75
CA SER A 681 6.92 -7.23 6.72
C SER A 681 6.69 -6.39 5.47
N LEU A 682 5.44 -6.23 5.03
CA LEU A 682 5.12 -5.41 3.85
C LEU A 682 5.42 -3.92 4.10
N LYS A 683 5.12 -3.42 5.31
CA LYS A 683 5.40 -2.05 5.73
C LYS A 683 6.91 -1.81 5.71
N GLU A 684 7.67 -2.69 6.36
CA GLU A 684 9.13 -2.59 6.45
C GLU A 684 9.81 -2.75 5.08
N TRP A 685 9.34 -3.69 4.25
CA TRP A 685 9.86 -3.86 2.90
C TRP A 685 9.59 -2.64 2.02
N SER A 686 8.39 -2.06 2.09
CA SER A 686 8.04 -0.85 1.33
C SER A 686 8.88 0.36 1.79
N PHE A 687 9.15 0.46 3.09
CA PHE A 687 10.06 1.46 3.64
C PHE A 687 11.48 1.29 3.08
N LYS A 688 12.07 0.10 3.21
CA LYS A 688 13.41 -0.19 2.64
C LYS A 688 13.46 0.09 1.15
N ARG A 689 12.40 -0.30 0.42
CA ARG A 689 12.28 -0.04 -1.01
C ARG A 689 12.29 1.46 -1.33
N ALA A 690 11.60 2.29 -0.55
CA ALA A 690 11.62 3.74 -0.70
C ALA A 690 13.04 4.31 -0.50
N VAL A 691 13.77 3.81 0.51
CA VAL A 691 15.18 4.17 0.74
C VAL A 691 16.04 3.79 -0.46
N THR A 692 15.92 2.56 -0.99
CA THR A 692 16.65 2.12 -2.19
C THR A 692 16.38 3.04 -3.38
N ILE A 693 15.11 3.32 -3.68
CA ILE A 693 14.73 4.19 -4.80
C ILE A 693 15.36 5.58 -4.64
N ARG A 694 15.34 6.11 -3.41
CA ARG A 694 15.91 7.41 -3.10
C ARG A 694 17.42 7.46 -3.27
N THR A 695 18.14 6.44 -2.80
CA THR A 695 19.59 6.30 -2.96
C THR A 695 19.99 6.26 -4.43
N TYR A 696 19.35 5.37 -5.21
CA TYR A 696 19.67 5.19 -6.64
C TYR A 696 19.21 6.32 -7.55
N ARG A 697 18.36 7.23 -7.05
CA ARG A 697 18.03 8.48 -7.76
C ARG A 697 19.19 9.48 -7.76
N ASP A 698 19.91 9.58 -6.64
CA ASP A 698 21.06 10.49 -6.50
C ASP A 698 22.40 9.81 -6.83
N TYR A 699 22.36 8.48 -7.01
CA TYR A 699 23.54 7.69 -7.30
C TYR A 699 24.13 8.02 -8.67
N HIS A 700 25.44 7.84 -8.78
CA HIS A 700 26.12 8.13 -10.03
C HIS A 700 25.75 7.10 -11.11
N PRO A 701 25.32 7.53 -12.32
CA PRO A 701 24.84 6.59 -13.33
C PRO A 701 25.88 5.58 -13.84
N ILE A 702 27.17 5.90 -13.75
CA ILE A 702 28.27 5.05 -14.25
C ILE A 702 28.68 4.04 -13.17
N PRO A 703 28.62 2.72 -13.45
CA PRO A 703 28.90 1.67 -12.48
C PRO A 703 30.41 1.53 -12.18
N VAL A 704 30.72 0.93 -11.04
CA VAL A 704 32.08 0.49 -10.69
C VAL A 704 32.53 -0.61 -11.66
N PRO A 705 33.79 -0.60 -12.17
CA PRO A 705 34.90 0.30 -11.84
C PRO A 705 35.03 1.55 -12.74
N LEU A 706 34.17 1.71 -13.75
CA LEU A 706 34.25 2.81 -14.73
C LEU A 706 34.02 4.20 -14.10
N ASN A 707 33.53 4.24 -12.87
CA ASN A 707 33.37 5.46 -12.09
C ASN A 707 34.70 6.18 -11.81
N LEU A 708 35.83 5.45 -11.72
CA LEU A 708 37.16 6.04 -11.45
C LEU A 708 37.58 7.10 -12.47
N VAL A 709 37.22 6.94 -13.74
CA VAL A 709 37.57 7.87 -14.82
C VAL A 709 36.55 8.99 -14.96
N SER A 710 35.26 8.66 -14.83
CA SER A 710 34.18 9.60 -15.12
C SER A 710 33.96 10.65 -14.03
N GLN A 711 34.14 10.26 -12.77
CA GLN A 711 33.87 11.11 -11.61
C GLN A 711 34.80 12.34 -11.52
N PRO A 712 36.14 12.21 -11.68
CA PRO A 712 37.05 13.36 -11.68
C PRO A 712 36.78 14.32 -12.84
N VAL A 713 36.49 13.79 -14.03
CA VAL A 713 36.19 14.59 -15.24
C VAL A 713 34.93 15.44 -15.04
N LEU A 714 33.90 14.89 -14.39
CA LEU A 714 32.68 15.62 -14.05
C LEU A 714 32.89 16.65 -12.95
N ALA A 715 33.77 16.38 -11.99
CA ALA A 715 34.12 17.35 -10.92
C ALA A 715 34.83 18.58 -11.49
N LEU A 716 35.79 18.38 -12.41
CA LEU A 716 36.52 19.47 -13.07
C LEU A 716 35.62 20.36 -13.94
N ARG A 717 34.59 19.80 -14.58
CA ARG A 717 33.67 20.55 -15.45
C ARG A 717 32.61 21.36 -14.68
N LYS A 718 32.39 21.06 -13.39
CA LYS A 718 31.34 21.70 -12.55
C LYS A 718 31.67 23.13 -12.10
N GLY A 719 32.92 23.58 -12.23
CA GLY A 719 33.36 24.89 -11.70
C GLY A 719 32.80 26.15 -12.40
N SER A 720 32.18 26.06 -13.58
CA SER A 720 31.92 27.24 -14.44
C SER A 720 30.45 27.67 -14.59
N LYS A 721 29.45 26.91 -14.13
CA LYS A 721 28.00 27.18 -14.42
C LYS A 721 27.06 27.11 -13.20
N TYR A 722 27.59 27.28 -11.99
CA TYR A 722 26.87 27.01 -10.74
C TYR A 722 25.80 28.07 -10.41
N GLU A 723 26.12 29.35 -10.55
CA GLU A 723 25.29 30.45 -10.01
C GLU A 723 23.94 30.69 -10.72
N LEU A 724 23.89 30.48 -12.05
CA LEU A 724 22.66 30.70 -12.81
C LEU A 724 21.68 29.51 -12.70
N ARG A 725 22.21 28.30 -12.47
CA ARG A 725 21.41 27.08 -12.32
C ARG A 725 20.72 27.05 -10.96
N ASP A 726 21.40 27.49 -9.92
CA ASP A 726 20.89 27.51 -8.54
C ASP A 726 19.71 28.47 -8.38
N LYS A 727 19.71 29.63 -9.06
CA LYS A 727 18.58 30.57 -9.05
C LYS A 727 17.32 29.97 -9.70
N LEU A 728 17.46 29.25 -10.81
CA LEU A 728 16.34 28.61 -11.50
C LEU A 728 15.82 27.40 -10.73
N ASP A 729 16.72 26.61 -10.13
CA ASP A 729 16.36 25.43 -9.33
C ASP A 729 15.60 25.83 -8.05
N ASN A 730 15.98 26.96 -7.41
CA ASN A 730 15.25 27.50 -6.26
C ASN A 730 13.85 28.03 -6.62
N GLU A 731 13.68 28.68 -7.77
CA GLU A 731 12.35 29.14 -8.23
C GLU A 731 11.41 27.96 -8.52
N ILE A 732 11.95 26.87 -9.08
CA ILE A 732 11.19 25.63 -9.32
C ILE A 732 10.83 24.96 -7.99
N LEU A 733 11.74 24.94 -7.03
CA LEU A 733 11.50 24.36 -5.71
C LEU A 733 10.36 25.08 -4.98
N GLN A 734 10.37 26.41 -4.97
CA GLN A 734 9.33 27.22 -4.35
C GLN A 734 7.94 26.94 -4.98
N LYS A 735 7.86 26.86 -6.30
CA LYS A 735 6.61 26.50 -7.01
C LYS A 735 6.10 25.10 -6.64
N LYS A 736 6.99 24.13 -6.43
CA LYS A 736 6.61 22.79 -5.98
C LYS A 736 6.09 22.78 -4.55
N GLU A 737 6.68 23.58 -3.66
CA GLU A 737 6.19 23.74 -2.28
C GLU A 737 4.78 24.35 -2.25
N GLU A 738 4.55 25.42 -3.04
CA GLU A 738 3.23 26.05 -3.18
C GLU A 738 2.16 25.07 -3.73
N ALA A 739 2.53 24.26 -4.73
CA ALA A 739 1.64 23.25 -5.30
C ALA A 739 1.29 22.14 -4.28
N LEU A 740 2.27 21.71 -3.49
CA LEU A 740 2.08 20.72 -2.44
C LEU A 740 1.15 21.25 -1.34
N ASP A 741 1.31 22.50 -0.92
CA ASP A 741 0.46 23.13 0.09
C ASP A 741 -0.98 23.27 -0.39
N SER A 742 -1.17 23.73 -1.64
CA SER A 742 -2.49 23.82 -2.28
C SER A 742 -3.20 22.46 -2.32
N MET A 743 -2.47 21.39 -2.65
CA MET A 743 -3.01 20.03 -2.63
C MET A 743 -3.34 19.55 -1.23
N THR A 744 -2.45 19.80 -0.27
CA THR A 744 -2.62 19.42 1.13
C THR A 744 -3.88 20.08 1.70
N GLU A 745 -4.16 21.33 1.34
CA GLU A 745 -5.39 22.02 1.74
C GLU A 745 -6.65 21.31 1.22
N LYS A 746 -6.66 20.90 -0.05
CA LYS A 746 -7.77 20.12 -0.62
C LYS A 746 -7.98 18.79 0.10
N LEU A 747 -6.90 18.06 0.39
CA LEU A 747 -6.96 16.78 1.10
C LEU A 747 -7.46 16.95 2.53
N LYS A 748 -7.02 17.99 3.24
CA LYS A 748 -7.51 18.33 4.58
C LYS A 748 -9.03 18.52 4.60
N MET A 749 -9.57 19.28 3.65
CA MET A 749 -11.02 19.52 3.58
C MET A 749 -11.80 18.20 3.45
N ILE A 750 -11.32 17.28 2.63
CA ILE A 750 -11.94 15.95 2.46
C ILE A 750 -11.81 15.12 3.74
N TYR A 751 -10.64 15.16 4.38
CA TYR A 751 -10.40 14.46 5.64
C TYR A 751 -11.33 14.95 6.76
N PHE A 752 -11.39 16.27 7.00
CA PHE A 752 -12.23 16.86 8.05
C PHE A 752 -13.73 16.65 7.80
N ALA A 753 -14.15 16.59 6.52
CA ALA A 753 -15.53 16.25 6.18
C ALA A 753 -15.89 14.79 6.56
N LYS A 754 -14.92 13.88 6.54
CA LYS A 754 -15.13 12.45 6.82
C LYS A 754 -14.90 12.08 8.29
N HIS A 755 -13.87 12.62 8.91
CA HIS A 755 -13.38 12.21 10.24
C HIS A 755 -13.56 13.27 11.33
N GLY A 756 -14.00 14.48 10.98
CA GLY A 756 -14.07 15.59 11.94
C GLY A 756 -12.67 15.99 12.44
N SER A 757 -12.61 16.58 13.63
CA SER A 757 -11.34 17.05 14.25
C SER A 757 -10.60 15.98 15.05
N THR A 758 -11.07 14.73 15.01
CA THR A 758 -10.53 13.61 15.79
C THR A 758 -9.67 12.70 14.94
N PHE A 759 -8.69 12.02 15.55
CA PHE A 759 -7.89 11.02 14.86
C PHE A 759 -8.78 9.86 14.36
N PRO A 760 -8.41 9.21 13.23
CA PRO A 760 -9.11 8.03 12.79
C PRO A 760 -8.88 6.91 13.81
N LEU A 761 -9.94 6.19 14.17
CA LEU A 761 -9.86 5.01 15.02
C LEU A 761 -8.90 3.98 14.39
N SER A 762 -7.97 3.44 15.19
CA SER A 762 -7.15 2.29 14.79
C SER A 762 -8.05 1.06 14.57
N ASP A 763 -7.60 0.09 13.77
CA ASP A 763 -8.42 -1.07 13.42
C ASP A 763 -8.89 -1.88 14.64
N GLU A 764 -8.09 -1.95 15.71
CA GLU A 764 -8.50 -2.55 17.00
C GLU A 764 -9.57 -1.72 17.72
N SER A 765 -9.45 -0.39 17.73
CA SER A 765 -10.42 0.50 18.39
C SER A 765 -11.76 0.57 17.66
N LYS A 766 -11.78 0.41 16.33
CA LYS A 766 -13.02 0.31 15.53
C LYS A 766 -13.84 -0.90 15.94
N VAL A 767 -13.19 -2.05 16.11
CA VAL A 767 -13.85 -3.30 16.54
C VAL A 767 -14.41 -3.14 17.95
N ASN A 768 -13.62 -2.63 18.89
CA ASN A 768 -14.07 -2.43 20.27
C ASN A 768 -15.24 -1.43 20.38
N THR A 769 -15.22 -0.37 19.57
CA THR A 769 -16.31 0.62 19.54
C THR A 769 -17.58 0.01 18.96
N MET A 770 -17.48 -0.70 17.83
CA MET A 770 -18.62 -1.42 17.23
C MET A 770 -19.22 -2.46 18.18
N LEU A 771 -18.38 -3.20 18.91
CA LEU A 771 -18.82 -4.15 19.93
C LEU A 771 -19.62 -3.43 21.04
N SER A 772 -19.09 -2.33 21.57
CA SER A 772 -19.76 -1.57 22.62
C SER A 772 -21.09 -0.93 22.19
N GLU A 773 -21.20 -0.46 20.94
CA GLU A 773 -22.45 0.06 20.39
C GLU A 773 -23.46 -1.06 20.15
N THR A 774 -22.98 -2.23 19.70
CA THR A 774 -23.83 -3.43 19.51
C THR A 774 -24.38 -3.92 20.85
N ASP A 775 -23.56 -3.93 21.91
CA ASP A 775 -23.98 -4.33 23.26
C ASP A 775 -25.02 -3.36 23.83
N ARG A 776 -24.82 -2.04 23.67
CA ARG A 776 -25.81 -1.03 24.08
C ARG A 776 -27.13 -1.17 23.33
N ASN A 777 -27.08 -1.42 22.02
CA ASN A 777 -28.30 -1.62 21.21
C ASN A 777 -29.03 -2.90 21.63
N ARG A 778 -28.30 -3.97 21.97
CA ARG A 778 -28.89 -5.21 22.51
C ARG A 778 -29.60 -4.97 23.83
N GLU A 779 -28.99 -4.20 24.74
CA GLU A 779 -29.57 -3.87 26.05
C GLU A 779 -30.87 -3.06 25.92
N MET A 780 -30.89 -2.06 25.03
CA MET A 780 -32.09 -1.27 24.73
C MET A 780 -33.23 -2.14 24.16
N CYS A 781 -32.94 -3.03 23.21
CA CYS A 781 -33.94 -3.94 22.65
C CYS A 781 -34.55 -4.86 23.72
N ASN A 782 -33.73 -5.37 24.64
CA ASN A 782 -34.22 -6.22 25.73
C ASN A 782 -35.14 -5.46 26.70
N GLN A 783 -34.88 -4.17 26.95
CA GLN A 783 -35.76 -3.35 27.78
C GLN A 783 -37.13 -3.11 27.13
N ILE A 784 -37.16 -2.87 25.81
CA ILE A 784 -38.41 -2.67 25.05
C ILE A 784 -39.26 -3.94 25.04
N VAL A 785 -38.63 -5.11 24.84
CA VAL A 785 -39.35 -6.40 24.85
C VAL A 785 -40.03 -6.66 26.20
N ARG A 786 -39.38 -6.34 27.32
CA ARG A 786 -39.96 -6.47 28.67
C ARG A 786 -41.18 -5.58 28.91
N GLN A 787 -41.24 -4.40 28.30
CA GLN A 787 -42.42 -3.52 28.41
C GLN A 787 -43.62 -4.03 27.60
N VAL A 788 -43.38 -4.73 26.49
CA VAL A 788 -44.44 -5.21 25.58
C VAL A 788 -44.97 -6.59 26.00
N PHE A 789 -44.15 -7.42 26.64
CA PHE A 789 -44.50 -8.74 27.17
C PHE A 789 -44.22 -8.77 28.68
N PRO A 790 -45.16 -8.30 29.53
CA PRO A 790 -44.98 -8.28 30.99
C PRO A 790 -44.93 -9.69 31.58
N ASP A 791 -44.44 -9.80 32.81
CA ASP A 791 -44.32 -11.07 33.54
C ASP A 791 -45.67 -11.82 33.56
N PRO A 792 -45.73 -13.11 33.18
CA PRO A 792 -46.97 -13.89 33.12
C PRO A 792 -47.72 -13.96 34.47
N ASN A 793 -47.05 -13.68 35.58
CA ASN A 793 -47.69 -13.61 36.90
C ASN A 793 -48.45 -12.29 37.17
N GLN A 794 -48.34 -11.29 36.29
CA GLN A 794 -49.02 -9.99 36.39
C GLN A 794 -50.10 -9.77 35.30
N ALA A 795 -50.27 -10.70 34.35
CA ALA A 795 -51.17 -10.54 33.22
C ALA A 795 -52.52 -11.24 33.43
N ASP A 796 -53.54 -10.48 33.86
CA ASP A 796 -54.81 -11.02 34.36
C ASP A 796 -55.81 -11.54 33.30
N HIS A 797 -55.49 -11.59 32.00
CA HIS A 797 -56.55 -11.73 30.98
C HIS A 797 -56.33 -12.73 29.83
N CYS A 798 -55.25 -13.53 29.75
CA CYS A 798 -55.12 -14.58 28.72
C CYS A 798 -54.29 -15.80 29.17
N PRO A 799 -54.65 -17.04 28.76
CA PRO A 799 -53.83 -18.23 29.01
C PRO A 799 -52.44 -18.12 28.35
N VAL A 800 -51.36 -18.35 29.09
CA VAL A 800 -49.98 -18.30 28.57
C VAL A 800 -49.26 -19.65 28.72
N GLY A 801 -48.20 -19.86 27.96
CA GLY A 801 -47.40 -21.09 28.01
C GLY A 801 -48.07 -22.30 27.35
N ARG A 802 -47.50 -23.49 27.57
CA ARG A 802 -47.86 -24.73 26.83
C ARG A 802 -49.34 -25.11 26.91
N SER A 803 -50.04 -24.75 27.98
CA SER A 803 -51.46 -25.07 28.16
C SER A 803 -52.34 -24.30 27.17
N ALA A 804 -51.93 -23.12 26.71
CA ALA A 804 -52.68 -22.23 25.82
C ALA A 804 -52.63 -22.66 24.34
N TRP A 805 -51.66 -23.49 23.97
CA TRP A 805 -51.36 -23.82 22.59
C TRP A 805 -51.52 -25.31 22.28
N LYS A 806 -51.89 -25.60 21.04
CA LYS A 806 -51.77 -26.93 20.43
C LYS A 806 -50.65 -26.85 19.39
N SER A 807 -49.46 -27.32 19.75
CA SER A 807 -48.29 -27.33 18.87
C SER A 807 -47.77 -28.75 18.60
N GLN A 808 -47.10 -28.91 17.47
CA GLN A 808 -46.19 -30.03 17.20
C GLN A 808 -44.91 -29.45 16.61
N GLY A 809 -43.73 -29.88 17.05
CA GLY A 809 -42.44 -29.37 16.57
C GLY A 809 -42.07 -27.94 17.00
N ILE A 810 -42.96 -27.23 17.71
CA ILE A 810 -42.71 -25.90 18.26
C ILE A 810 -42.75 -25.98 19.80
N HIS A 811 -41.64 -25.60 20.42
CA HIS A 811 -41.50 -25.47 21.87
C HIS A 811 -42.10 -24.15 22.34
N ILE A 812 -42.78 -24.19 23.48
CA ILE A 812 -43.50 -23.05 24.02
C ILE A 812 -43.11 -22.87 25.48
N GLU A 813 -42.66 -21.65 25.79
CA GLU A 813 -42.29 -21.19 27.12
C GLU A 813 -42.89 -19.78 27.29
N ASP A 814 -43.90 -19.65 28.14
CA ASP A 814 -44.70 -18.43 28.35
C ASP A 814 -45.23 -17.80 27.04
N TYR A 815 -44.68 -16.66 26.62
CA TYR A 815 -45.00 -15.98 25.36
C TYR A 815 -44.11 -16.42 24.18
N MET A 816 -43.04 -17.17 24.45
CA MET A 816 -42.01 -17.52 23.49
C MET A 816 -42.33 -18.83 22.78
N LEU A 817 -42.30 -18.78 21.46
CA LEU A 817 -42.43 -19.93 20.57
C LEU A 817 -41.10 -20.12 19.85
N THR A 818 -40.46 -21.27 20.06
CA THR A 818 -39.17 -21.63 19.47
C THR A 818 -39.32 -22.87 18.59
N TYR A 819 -38.83 -22.80 17.36
CA TYR A 819 -38.82 -23.97 16.48
C TYR A 819 -37.79 -25.00 16.95
N VAL A 820 -38.25 -26.23 17.22
CA VAL A 820 -37.39 -27.39 17.54
C VAL A 820 -37.44 -28.42 16.41
N GLY A 821 -38.53 -28.46 15.64
CA GLY A 821 -38.67 -29.31 14.47
C GLY A 821 -39.05 -30.76 14.80
N PRO A 822 -38.58 -31.75 14.00
CA PRO A 822 -39.06 -33.14 14.05
C PRO A 822 -38.92 -33.82 15.42
N GLU A 823 -37.94 -33.42 16.22
CA GLU A 823 -37.65 -34.04 17.53
C GLU A 823 -38.81 -33.89 18.53
N LEU A 824 -39.49 -32.74 18.49
CA LEU A 824 -40.64 -32.43 19.36
C LEU A 824 -41.99 -32.77 18.68
N CYS A 825 -41.96 -33.48 17.55
CA CYS A 825 -43.15 -33.83 16.76
C CYS A 825 -43.40 -35.34 16.78
N SER A 826 -44.51 -35.77 17.39
CA SER A 826 -44.88 -37.19 17.44
C SER A 826 -45.25 -37.75 16.06
N SER A 827 -45.80 -36.93 15.16
CA SER A 827 -46.16 -37.33 13.80
C SER A 827 -44.93 -37.50 12.88
N CYS A 828 -43.84 -36.77 13.12
CA CYS A 828 -42.58 -36.91 12.39
C CYS A 828 -41.86 -38.24 12.65
N LYS A 829 -42.18 -38.93 13.76
CA LYS A 829 -41.71 -40.30 14.02
C LYS A 829 -42.32 -41.33 13.06
N ILE A 830 -43.45 -41.01 12.42
CA ILE A 830 -44.17 -41.89 11.48
C ILE A 830 -43.90 -41.48 10.03
N SER A 831 -43.96 -40.18 9.74
CA SER A 831 -43.64 -39.64 8.42
C SER A 831 -43.00 -38.26 8.57
N PRO A 832 -41.82 -37.98 7.98
CA PRO A 832 -41.18 -36.69 8.12
C PRO A 832 -42.06 -35.57 7.55
N LYS A 833 -42.27 -34.51 8.34
CA LYS A 833 -42.98 -33.29 7.95
C LYS A 833 -41.98 -32.14 7.93
N GLU A 834 -41.98 -31.38 6.84
CA GLU A 834 -41.07 -30.24 6.69
C GLU A 834 -41.57 -28.99 7.43
N PHE A 835 -42.89 -28.86 7.64
CA PHE A 835 -43.51 -27.68 8.26
C PHE A 835 -44.19 -28.05 9.57
N HIS A 836 -44.06 -27.19 10.58
CA HIS A 836 -44.64 -27.37 11.89
C HIS A 836 -45.38 -26.11 12.34
N GLY A 837 -46.33 -26.26 13.24
CA GLY A 837 -47.21 -25.15 13.61
C GLY A 837 -47.76 -25.26 15.01
N ALA A 838 -48.15 -24.10 15.53
CA ALA A 838 -48.78 -23.92 16.81
C ALA A 838 -50.09 -23.15 16.61
N ARG A 839 -51.21 -23.78 16.97
CA ARG A 839 -52.53 -23.16 16.98
C ARG A 839 -52.91 -22.79 18.40
N TYR A 840 -53.40 -21.58 18.61
CA TYR A 840 -53.94 -21.18 19.91
C TYR A 840 -55.23 -21.96 20.21
N LYS A 841 -55.45 -22.34 21.47
CA LYS A 841 -56.63 -23.15 21.85
C LYS A 841 -57.91 -22.34 21.97
N GLN A 842 -57.83 -21.04 22.25
CA GLN A 842 -58.97 -20.12 22.30
C GLN A 842 -59.17 -19.47 20.92
N PRO A 843 -60.41 -19.37 20.42
CA PRO A 843 -60.65 -18.65 19.17
C PRO A 843 -60.65 -17.14 19.37
N PHE A 844 -60.51 -16.39 18.28
CA PHE A 844 -60.80 -14.97 18.26
C PHE A 844 -62.24 -14.72 18.71
N SER A 845 -62.45 -13.71 19.54
CA SER A 845 -63.76 -13.26 20.01
C SER A 845 -63.82 -11.73 20.03
N VAL A 846 -65.00 -11.17 20.31
CA VAL A 846 -65.15 -9.71 20.49
C VAL A 846 -64.25 -9.20 21.63
N ASP A 847 -64.10 -9.99 22.71
CA ASP A 847 -63.25 -9.64 23.84
C ASP A 847 -61.75 -9.77 23.51
N PHE A 848 -61.38 -10.66 22.59
CA PHE A 848 -60.00 -10.91 22.16
C PHE A 848 -59.88 -10.96 20.63
N PRO A 849 -60.00 -9.82 19.94
CA PRO A 849 -60.06 -9.78 18.48
C PRO A 849 -58.68 -9.74 17.83
N LYS A 850 -57.60 -9.53 18.59
CA LYS A 850 -56.25 -9.24 18.07
C LYS A 850 -55.19 -10.23 18.57
N PHE A 851 -54.32 -10.65 17.67
CA PHE A 851 -53.18 -11.52 17.91
C PHE A 851 -51.89 -10.85 17.43
N GLU A 852 -50.87 -10.81 18.27
CA GLU A 852 -49.61 -10.10 18.03
C GLU A 852 -48.43 -11.07 18.09
N VAL A 853 -47.51 -10.97 17.13
CA VAL A 853 -46.29 -11.79 17.03
C VAL A 853 -45.08 -10.90 16.74
N VAL A 854 -44.10 -10.88 17.63
CA VAL A 854 -42.81 -10.19 17.43
C VAL A 854 -41.75 -11.20 17.01
N VAL A 855 -41.03 -10.88 15.94
CA VAL A 855 -39.92 -11.72 15.45
C VAL A 855 -38.67 -11.45 16.27
N GLN A 856 -38.31 -12.35 17.20
CA GLN A 856 -37.10 -12.21 17.99
C GLN A 856 -35.87 -12.69 17.22
N GLU A 857 -36.00 -13.80 16.49
CA GLU A 857 -34.99 -14.36 15.59
C GLU A 857 -35.69 -15.06 14.42
N GLY A 858 -35.20 -14.81 13.21
CA GLY A 858 -35.81 -15.33 11.98
C GLY A 858 -35.22 -16.64 11.49
N GLY A 859 -34.20 -17.21 12.15
CA GLY A 859 -33.43 -18.33 11.58
C GLY A 859 -32.80 -18.01 10.21
N THR A 860 -32.18 -19.02 9.59
CA THR A 860 -31.46 -18.86 8.31
C THR A 860 -32.39 -18.60 7.12
N GLU A 861 -33.58 -19.23 7.10
CA GLU A 861 -34.52 -19.17 5.96
C GLU A 861 -35.74 -18.26 6.21
N ARG A 862 -35.97 -17.78 7.44
CA ARG A 862 -37.07 -16.83 7.79
C ARG A 862 -38.49 -17.31 7.47
N ASP A 863 -38.67 -18.62 7.30
CA ASP A 863 -39.96 -19.25 7.03
C ASP A 863 -40.87 -19.27 8.26
N LEU A 864 -41.47 -18.11 8.53
CA LEU A 864 -42.46 -17.85 9.55
C LEU A 864 -43.79 -17.50 8.90
N VAL A 865 -44.88 -18.11 9.36
CA VAL A 865 -46.24 -17.83 8.89
C VAL A 865 -47.12 -17.47 10.07
N VAL A 866 -47.73 -16.28 10.04
CA VAL A 866 -48.68 -15.83 11.08
C VAL A 866 -50.05 -15.68 10.45
N GLY A 867 -51.08 -16.27 11.03
CA GLY A 867 -52.40 -16.25 10.39
C GLY A 867 -53.55 -16.80 11.20
N VAL A 868 -54.64 -17.04 10.48
CA VAL A 868 -55.91 -17.51 11.03
C VAL A 868 -56.31 -18.82 10.37
N VAL A 869 -56.63 -19.80 11.22
CA VAL A 869 -56.99 -21.16 10.81
C VAL A 869 -58.28 -21.63 11.47
N ARG A 870 -58.83 -22.75 10.99
CA ARG A 870 -60.04 -23.38 11.56
C ARG A 870 -59.69 -24.35 12.69
N GLY A 871 -60.65 -24.68 13.55
CA GLY A 871 -60.42 -25.54 14.73
C GLY A 871 -59.83 -26.94 14.45
N LYS A 872 -60.13 -27.52 13.27
CA LYS A 872 -59.61 -28.82 12.81
C LYS A 872 -58.39 -28.72 11.87
N HIS A 873 -57.71 -27.56 11.81
CA HIS A 873 -56.54 -27.37 10.95
C HIS A 873 -55.38 -28.30 11.33
N ASP A 874 -54.71 -28.85 10.32
CA ASP A 874 -53.49 -29.64 10.49
C ASP A 874 -52.30 -28.70 10.72
N VAL A 875 -51.65 -28.84 11.88
CA VAL A 875 -50.53 -27.99 12.27
C VAL A 875 -49.29 -28.16 11.38
N HIS A 876 -49.23 -29.20 10.55
CA HIS A 876 -48.15 -29.38 9.56
C HIS A 876 -48.42 -28.71 8.22
N ARG A 877 -49.48 -27.92 8.10
CA ARG A 877 -49.79 -27.14 6.90
C ARG A 877 -49.83 -25.65 7.22
N ALA A 878 -49.26 -24.84 6.35
CA ALA A 878 -49.25 -23.39 6.53
C ALA A 878 -50.68 -22.80 6.44
N ALA A 879 -50.91 -21.70 7.15
CA ALA A 879 -52.13 -20.92 6.97
C ALA A 879 -52.14 -20.33 5.55
N GLY A 880 -53.27 -20.46 4.84
CA GLY A 880 -53.39 -20.15 3.41
C GLY A 880 -53.22 -21.36 2.46
N ASP A 881 -52.83 -22.54 2.97
CA ASP A 881 -52.76 -23.76 2.16
C ASP A 881 -54.02 -24.63 2.22
N VAL A 882 -54.87 -24.38 3.21
CA VAL A 882 -56.10 -25.13 3.48
C VAL A 882 -57.31 -24.21 3.29
N ARG A 883 -58.42 -24.74 2.76
CA ARG A 883 -59.64 -23.96 2.52
C ARG A 883 -60.09 -23.23 3.80
N HIS A 884 -60.55 -21.99 3.62
CA HIS A 884 -61.00 -21.05 4.64
C HIS A 884 -59.92 -20.69 5.70
N THR A 885 -58.65 -20.65 5.29
CA THR A 885 -57.53 -20.16 6.12
C THR A 885 -56.79 -19.05 5.41
N VAL A 886 -56.20 -18.12 6.18
CA VAL A 886 -55.37 -17.03 5.66
C VAL A 886 -54.09 -16.93 6.47
N GLY A 887 -52.95 -16.77 5.80
CA GLY A 887 -51.65 -16.62 6.45
C GLY A 887 -50.80 -15.54 5.81
N TYR A 888 -50.13 -14.77 6.64
CA TYR A 888 -49.06 -13.85 6.25
C TYR A 888 -47.72 -14.58 6.35
N HIS A 889 -47.13 -14.84 5.18
CA HIS A 889 -45.84 -15.49 5.02
C HIS A 889 -44.74 -14.43 5.13
N ALA A 890 -44.08 -14.40 6.28
CA ALA A 890 -43.16 -13.34 6.69
C ALA A 890 -41.90 -13.27 5.79
N CYS A 891 -41.42 -14.41 5.28
CA CYS A 891 -40.20 -14.52 4.47
C CYS A 891 -40.28 -13.79 3.13
N ASN A 892 -41.43 -13.87 2.47
CA ASN A 892 -41.64 -13.34 1.12
C ASN A 892 -42.67 -12.21 1.06
N GLY A 893 -43.24 -11.85 2.22
CA GLY A 893 -44.23 -10.78 2.33
C GLY A 893 -45.61 -11.15 1.77
N LEU A 894 -45.84 -12.41 1.38
CA LEU A 894 -47.10 -12.80 0.73
C LEU A 894 -48.19 -13.11 1.76
N ILE A 895 -49.38 -12.58 1.53
CA ILE A 895 -50.57 -12.90 2.31
C ILE A 895 -51.44 -13.83 1.45
N VAL A 896 -51.59 -15.07 1.90
CA VAL A 896 -52.22 -16.15 1.13
C VAL A 896 -53.54 -16.51 1.78
N TYR A 897 -54.64 -16.36 1.03
CA TYR A 897 -55.98 -16.81 1.41
C TYR A 897 -56.42 -17.96 0.51
N CYS A 898 -56.93 -19.05 1.09
CA CYS A 898 -57.48 -20.15 0.32
C CYS A 898 -59.00 -20.21 0.51
N GLY A 899 -59.76 -19.71 -0.46
CA GLY A 899 -61.22 -19.70 -0.47
C GLY A 899 -61.83 -20.92 -1.16
N ALA A 900 -63.16 -20.92 -1.36
CA ALA A 900 -63.85 -21.98 -2.11
C ALA A 900 -63.46 -21.99 -3.61
N SER A 901 -63.13 -20.83 -4.17
CA SER A 901 -62.76 -20.61 -5.58
C SER A 901 -61.28 -20.87 -5.91
N GLY A 902 -60.42 -21.10 -4.91
CA GLY A 902 -58.99 -21.34 -5.07
C GLY A 902 -58.13 -20.48 -4.13
N LYS A 903 -56.81 -20.50 -4.36
CA LYS A 903 -55.84 -19.67 -3.62
C LYS A 903 -55.75 -18.27 -4.21
N GLN A 904 -55.82 -17.26 -3.36
CA GLN A 904 -55.59 -15.85 -3.66
C GLN A 904 -54.35 -15.39 -2.88
N THR A 905 -53.48 -14.64 -3.54
CA THR A 905 -52.23 -14.13 -2.98
C THR A 905 -52.20 -12.61 -3.09
N PHE A 906 -51.89 -11.94 -1.99
CA PHE A 906 -51.78 -10.49 -1.90
C PHE A 906 -50.34 -10.14 -1.51
N GLU A 907 -49.77 -9.11 -2.12
CA GLU A 907 -48.43 -8.62 -1.78
C GLU A 907 -48.48 -7.75 -0.54
N GLY A 908 -47.66 -8.09 0.46
CA GLY A 908 -47.39 -7.28 1.64
C GLY A 908 -45.88 -7.11 1.85
N PRO A 909 -45.47 -6.28 2.83
CA PRO A 909 -44.05 -6.09 3.14
C PRO A 909 -43.37 -7.37 3.66
N VAL A 910 -42.07 -7.51 3.45
CA VAL A 910 -41.25 -8.57 4.05
C VAL A 910 -40.97 -8.22 5.52
N VAL A 911 -41.03 -9.20 6.42
CA VAL A 911 -40.86 -9.00 7.87
C VAL A 911 -39.43 -9.34 8.31
N TYR A 912 -38.85 -8.50 9.17
CA TYR A 912 -37.50 -8.64 9.71
C TYR A 912 -37.50 -8.84 11.23
N ARG A 913 -36.33 -9.19 11.77
CA ARG A 913 -36.10 -9.28 13.21
C ARG A 913 -36.46 -7.94 13.87
N GLY A 914 -37.25 -7.99 14.94
CA GLY A 914 -37.76 -6.83 15.68
C GLY A 914 -39.13 -6.35 15.22
N ASP A 915 -39.62 -6.78 14.06
CA ASP A 915 -40.94 -6.38 13.57
C ASP A 915 -42.07 -7.08 14.33
N LEU A 916 -43.17 -6.35 14.52
CA LEU A 916 -44.42 -6.80 15.13
C LEU A 916 -45.47 -7.05 14.06
N ILE A 917 -45.87 -8.31 13.88
CA ILE A 917 -47.00 -8.71 13.04
C ILE A 917 -48.26 -8.73 13.90
N GLY A 918 -49.28 -7.96 13.52
CA GLY A 918 -50.60 -7.99 14.14
C GLY A 918 -51.64 -8.60 13.21
N CYS A 919 -52.46 -9.50 13.72
CA CYS A 919 -53.59 -10.12 13.03
C CYS A 919 -54.88 -9.83 13.82
N THR A 920 -55.82 -9.10 13.23
CA THR A 920 -57.05 -8.66 13.89
C THR A 920 -58.28 -9.11 13.12
N VAL A 921 -59.29 -9.62 13.83
CA VAL A 921 -60.57 -10.06 13.25
C VAL A 921 -61.64 -8.99 13.50
N GLY A 922 -62.22 -8.44 12.44
CA GLY A 922 -63.23 -7.38 12.51
C GLY A 922 -64.63 -7.93 12.72
N PHE A 923 -64.99 -8.27 13.96
CA PHE A 923 -66.33 -8.79 14.30
C PHE A 923 -67.48 -7.79 14.06
N ASP A 924 -67.18 -6.48 14.08
CA ASP A 924 -68.17 -5.40 13.89
C ASP A 924 -68.46 -5.10 12.40
N GLU A 925 -67.71 -5.70 11.46
CA GLU A 925 -67.74 -5.38 10.02
C GLU A 925 -68.16 -6.57 9.13
N ILE A 926 -69.02 -7.45 9.65
CA ILE A 926 -69.50 -8.63 8.89
C ILE A 926 -70.45 -8.18 7.77
N GLN A 927 -70.09 -8.45 6.51
CA GLN A 927 -70.92 -8.18 5.33
C GLN A 927 -71.14 -9.46 4.54
N ASP A 928 -72.39 -9.79 4.21
CA ASP A 928 -72.79 -10.92 3.36
C ASP A 928 -72.17 -12.29 3.71
N GLY A 929 -71.97 -12.57 5.00
CA GLY A 929 -71.40 -13.84 5.47
C GLY A 929 -69.88 -13.94 5.35
N ASN A 930 -69.19 -12.83 5.08
CA ASN A 930 -67.73 -12.73 5.09
C ASN A 930 -67.25 -11.90 6.28
N ILE A 931 -66.14 -12.32 6.92
CA ILE A 931 -65.51 -11.59 8.03
C ILE A 931 -64.15 -11.01 7.59
N PRO A 932 -63.91 -9.71 7.80
CA PRO A 932 -62.63 -9.11 7.46
C PRO A 932 -61.55 -9.47 8.49
N ILE A 933 -60.38 -9.89 7.98
CA ILE A 933 -59.16 -10.13 8.75
C ILE A 933 -58.13 -9.10 8.31
N PHE A 934 -57.67 -8.30 9.26
CA PHE A 934 -56.69 -7.25 9.05
C PHE A 934 -55.31 -7.73 9.49
N PHE A 935 -54.36 -7.70 8.56
CA PHE A 935 -52.94 -7.87 8.88
C PHE A 935 -52.29 -6.50 9.01
N SER A 936 -51.47 -6.34 10.03
CA SER A 936 -50.70 -5.14 10.30
C SER A 936 -49.24 -5.49 10.56
N LEU A 937 -48.34 -4.59 10.17
CA LEU A 937 -46.92 -4.66 10.45
C LEU A 937 -46.52 -3.39 11.17
N ASN A 938 -45.94 -3.51 12.36
CA ASN A 938 -45.54 -2.39 13.22
C ASN A 938 -46.68 -1.37 13.45
N GLY A 939 -47.92 -1.87 13.59
CA GLY A 939 -49.13 -1.07 13.81
C GLY A 939 -49.79 -0.50 12.56
N GLN A 940 -49.17 -0.58 11.38
CA GLN A 940 -49.77 -0.15 10.12
C GLN A 940 -50.49 -1.32 9.43
N ILE A 941 -51.76 -1.14 9.05
CA ILE A 941 -52.53 -2.16 8.32
C ILE A 941 -51.92 -2.34 6.92
N VAL A 942 -51.48 -3.55 6.60
CA VAL A 942 -50.85 -3.93 5.32
C VAL A 942 -51.81 -4.68 4.40
N ALA A 943 -52.84 -5.35 4.93
CA ALA A 943 -53.87 -5.99 4.13
C ALA A 943 -55.18 -6.21 4.90
N GLN A 944 -56.27 -6.27 4.15
CA GLN A 944 -57.60 -6.66 4.61
C GLN A 944 -58.12 -7.80 3.74
N ILE A 945 -58.40 -8.95 4.35
CA ILE A 945 -58.84 -10.16 3.63
C ILE A 945 -60.24 -10.55 4.11
N LEU A 946 -61.19 -10.65 3.19
CA LEU A 946 -62.54 -11.13 3.48
C LEU A 946 -62.56 -12.66 3.48
N VAL A 947 -62.82 -13.25 4.65
CA VAL A 947 -62.88 -14.70 4.81
C VAL A 947 -64.34 -15.17 4.88
N GLU A 948 -64.72 -16.06 3.97
CA GLU A 948 -66.05 -16.68 3.93
C GLU A 948 -66.35 -17.52 5.19
N LEU A 949 -67.48 -17.25 5.84
CA LEU A 949 -68.05 -18.07 6.90
C LEU A 949 -68.96 -19.14 6.26
N GLY A 950 -68.53 -20.40 6.29
CA GLY A 950 -69.36 -21.53 5.82
C GLY A 950 -70.59 -21.79 6.70
N SER A 951 -71.42 -22.76 6.30
CA SER A 951 -72.67 -23.17 6.99
C SER A 951 -72.49 -23.69 8.43
N ASP A 952 -71.25 -24.01 8.83
CA ASP A 952 -70.88 -24.33 10.20
C ASP A 952 -70.22 -23.09 10.85
N LYS A 953 -70.94 -22.39 11.73
CA LYS A 953 -70.36 -21.33 12.59
C LYS A 953 -69.39 -21.96 13.59
N LEU A 954 -68.13 -22.13 13.20
CA LEU A 954 -67.05 -22.60 14.07
C LEU A 954 -65.79 -21.73 13.90
N ASP A 955 -65.61 -20.87 14.90
CA ASP A 955 -64.37 -20.46 15.56
C ASP A 955 -63.09 -20.34 14.69
N LEU A 956 -62.64 -19.10 14.51
CA LEU A 956 -61.35 -18.74 13.90
C LEU A 956 -60.25 -18.73 14.97
N TYR A 957 -59.13 -19.38 14.72
CA TYR A 957 -58.03 -19.52 15.69
C TYR A 957 -56.74 -18.89 15.19
N PRO A 958 -55.99 -18.19 16.08
CA PRO A 958 -54.63 -17.74 15.78
C PRO A 958 -53.68 -18.91 15.53
N PHE A 959 -52.76 -18.71 14.59
CA PHE A 959 -51.79 -19.71 14.18
C PHE A 959 -50.42 -19.11 13.89
N VAL A 960 -49.38 -19.81 14.33
CA VAL A 960 -47.99 -19.53 13.98
C VAL A 960 -47.37 -20.80 13.42
N GLY A 961 -46.78 -20.72 12.24
CA GLY A 961 -46.11 -21.83 11.56
C GLY A 961 -44.65 -21.51 11.28
N MET A 962 -43.79 -22.53 11.37
CA MET A 962 -42.34 -22.44 11.27
C MET A 962 -41.79 -23.68 10.56
N LYS A 963 -40.71 -23.51 9.79
CA LYS A 963 -40.12 -24.59 8.99
C LYS A 963 -38.64 -24.87 9.29
N HIS A 964 -37.86 -23.86 9.69
CA HIS A 964 -36.40 -23.96 9.85
C HIS A 964 -35.92 -23.64 11.28
N GLY A 965 -34.78 -24.22 11.65
CA GLY A 965 -34.07 -24.00 12.91
C GLY A 965 -33.69 -22.53 13.15
N GLY A 966 -33.62 -22.13 14.42
CA GLY A 966 -33.23 -20.76 14.81
C GLY A 966 -34.36 -19.71 14.71
N ILE A 967 -35.60 -20.12 14.43
CA ILE A 967 -36.76 -19.22 14.49
C ILE A 967 -37.26 -19.13 15.93
N ARG A 968 -37.29 -17.91 16.47
CA ARG A 968 -37.87 -17.58 17.79
C ARG A 968 -38.78 -16.37 17.68
N VAL A 969 -39.99 -16.49 18.21
CA VAL A 969 -40.97 -15.39 18.21
C VAL A 969 -41.65 -15.26 19.57
N LEU A 970 -42.10 -14.06 19.89
CA LEU A 970 -42.96 -13.80 21.04
C LEU A 970 -44.38 -13.57 20.54
N ALA A 971 -45.36 -14.32 21.05
CA ALA A 971 -46.73 -14.28 20.58
C ALA A 971 -47.72 -14.11 21.75
N LYS A 972 -48.71 -13.23 21.58
CA LYS A 972 -49.77 -13.00 22.58
C LYS A 972 -51.13 -12.67 21.95
N MET A 973 -52.19 -13.04 22.66
CA MET A 973 -53.55 -12.54 22.40
C MET A 973 -53.75 -11.21 23.13
N CYS A 974 -54.41 -10.26 22.48
CA CYS A 974 -54.69 -8.93 23.01
C CYS A 974 -56.20 -8.74 23.21
N PRO A 975 -56.62 -8.11 24.33
CA PRO A 975 -58.02 -7.76 24.54
C PRO A 975 -58.48 -6.67 23.55
N GLY A 976 -59.78 -6.63 23.26
CA GLY A 976 -60.40 -5.55 22.47
C GLY A 976 -60.38 -4.22 23.21
N GLU A 977 -60.25 -3.10 22.48
CA GLU A 977 -60.31 -1.76 23.09
C GLU A 977 -61.70 -1.52 23.68
N VAL A 978 -61.79 -1.53 25.02
CA VAL A 978 -63.01 -1.08 25.69
C VAL A 978 -63.09 0.43 25.55
N LYS A 979 -64.14 0.93 24.89
CA LYS A 979 -64.50 2.37 24.93
C LYS A 979 -64.91 2.73 26.36
N TYR A 980 -63.95 3.13 27.19
CA TYR A 980 -64.20 3.79 28.46
C TYR A 980 -63.90 5.29 28.38
N SER A 981 -64.88 6.03 28.89
CA SER A 981 -65.01 7.46 29.09
C SER A 981 -63.93 8.05 30.01
N GLU A 982 -63.60 9.33 29.76
CA GLU A 982 -62.98 10.36 30.61
C GLU A 982 -62.32 10.02 31.98
N ARG A 983 -60.98 10.20 32.02
CA ARG A 983 -60.12 10.87 33.05
C ARG A 983 -59.97 10.26 34.48
N PRO A 984 -58.93 10.64 35.29
CA PRO A 984 -57.99 11.76 35.15
C PRO A 984 -56.48 11.42 35.30
N GLN A 985 -55.66 12.42 34.92
CA GLN A 985 -54.23 12.53 35.19
C GLN A 985 -53.92 12.47 36.70
N SER A 986 -52.86 11.76 37.09
CA SER A 986 -52.10 12.06 38.31
C SER A 986 -50.61 12.06 38.03
N SER A 987 -49.98 13.01 38.70
CA SER A 987 -48.63 13.55 38.60
C SER A 987 -47.65 12.90 39.59
N ASN A 988 -46.36 13.11 39.32
CA ASN A 988 -45.18 12.90 40.20
C ASN A 988 -44.75 11.41 40.31
N GLY A 989 -43.49 11.00 40.16
CA GLY A 989 -42.21 11.69 40.26
C GLY A 989 -41.41 11.08 41.41
N SER A 990 -40.38 10.28 41.12
CA SER A 990 -39.22 10.05 42.01
C SER A 990 -38.17 9.16 41.33
N ASP A 991 -36.95 9.68 41.27
CA ASP A 991 -35.68 8.93 41.23
C ASP A 991 -35.63 7.87 42.33
N ASP A 992 -35.09 6.69 42.00
CA ASP A 992 -34.24 5.84 42.83
C ASP A 992 -33.69 4.76 41.86
N GLY A 993 -32.41 4.67 41.56
CA GLY A 993 -31.38 4.24 42.50
C GLY A 993 -30.81 2.92 41.97
N PHE A 994 -29.60 2.98 41.41
CA PHE A 994 -28.83 1.86 40.91
C PHE A 994 -28.56 0.83 42.02
N GLY A 995 -28.82 -0.45 41.74
CA GLY A 995 -28.06 -1.57 42.31
C GLY A 995 -28.80 -2.51 43.25
N THR A 996 -29.21 -3.67 42.73
CA THR A 996 -28.89 -4.98 43.35
C THR A 996 -28.72 -6.05 42.29
N MET A 997 -27.58 -6.72 42.40
CA MET A 997 -27.09 -7.93 41.74
C MET A 997 -28.13 -8.92 41.18
N PHE A 998 -27.80 -9.37 39.98
CA PHE A 998 -28.33 -10.50 39.21
C PHE A 998 -28.73 -11.73 40.04
N SER A 999 -29.84 -12.36 39.67
CA SER A 999 -30.24 -13.66 40.23
C SER A 999 -29.46 -14.82 39.58
N GLU A 1000 -29.29 -15.95 40.29
CA GLU A 1000 -28.57 -17.14 39.80
C GLU A 1000 -29.11 -17.72 38.48
N THR A 1001 -30.34 -17.38 38.09
CA THR A 1001 -30.94 -17.72 36.81
C THR A 1001 -30.42 -16.87 35.65
N GLU A 1002 -30.06 -15.61 35.88
CA GLU A 1002 -29.48 -14.73 34.86
C GLU A 1002 -28.02 -15.11 34.52
N GLN A 1003 -27.24 -15.60 35.50
CA GLN A 1003 -25.87 -16.06 35.25
C GLN A 1003 -25.81 -17.38 34.44
N ARG A 1004 -26.80 -18.28 34.61
CA ARG A 1004 -26.88 -19.50 33.79
C ARG A 1004 -27.36 -19.23 32.36
N MET A 1005 -28.24 -18.24 32.17
CA MET A 1005 -28.80 -17.91 30.86
C MET A 1005 -27.79 -17.16 29.98
N ILE A 1006 -26.94 -16.31 30.57
CA ILE A 1006 -25.84 -15.63 29.87
C ILE A 1006 -24.77 -16.64 29.44
N LEU A 1007 -24.40 -17.59 30.31
CA LEU A 1007 -23.38 -18.60 30.00
C LEU A 1007 -23.80 -19.53 28.85
N TYR A 1008 -25.07 -19.96 28.82
CA TYR A 1008 -25.61 -20.78 27.73
C TYR A 1008 -25.69 -20.01 26.40
N GLN A 1009 -26.11 -18.73 26.41
CA GLN A 1009 -26.17 -17.92 25.19
C GLN A 1009 -24.78 -17.57 24.61
N THR A 1010 -23.75 -17.41 25.45
CA THR A 1010 -22.39 -17.16 24.98
C THR A 1010 -21.74 -18.38 24.33
N PHE A 1011 -22.07 -19.61 24.73
CA PHE A 1011 -21.54 -20.82 24.10
C PHE A 1011 -22.21 -21.11 22.75
N ASP A 1012 -23.54 -20.98 22.65
CA ASP A 1012 -24.26 -21.19 21.38
C ASP A 1012 -23.86 -20.15 20.32
N SER A 1013 -23.66 -18.88 20.71
CA SER A 1013 -23.24 -17.83 19.76
C SER A 1013 -21.84 -18.08 19.20
N VAL A 1014 -20.94 -18.69 19.99
CA VAL A 1014 -19.57 -19.03 19.56
C VAL A 1014 -19.58 -20.29 18.71
N GLU A 1015 -20.43 -21.26 19.01
CA GLU A 1015 -20.60 -22.47 18.22
C GLU A 1015 -21.28 -22.17 16.88
N GLU A 1016 -22.26 -21.28 16.83
CA GLU A 1016 -22.92 -20.81 15.61
C GLU A 1016 -21.97 -19.95 14.73
N ILE A 1017 -21.12 -19.12 15.34
CA ILE A 1017 -20.04 -18.41 14.61
C ILE A 1017 -19.00 -19.41 14.07
N LYS A 1018 -18.70 -20.48 14.81
CA LYS A 1018 -17.77 -21.52 14.36
C LYS A 1018 -18.37 -22.35 13.21
N GLU A 1019 -19.62 -22.77 13.31
CA GLU A 1019 -20.33 -23.50 12.26
C GLU A 1019 -20.53 -22.66 10.99
N THR A 1020 -20.87 -21.37 11.13
CA THR A 1020 -20.97 -20.46 9.98
C THR A 1020 -19.62 -20.21 9.34
N ASN A 1021 -18.55 -20.11 10.13
CA ASN A 1021 -17.20 -19.96 9.58
C ASN A 1021 -16.72 -21.25 8.91
N ASP A 1022 -17.00 -22.42 9.49
CA ASP A 1022 -16.66 -23.73 8.90
C ASP A 1022 -17.47 -23.97 7.61
N ALA A 1023 -18.76 -23.62 7.58
CA ALA A 1023 -19.59 -23.66 6.38
C ALA A 1023 -19.11 -22.67 5.30
N LEU A 1024 -18.66 -21.48 5.69
CA LEU A 1024 -18.09 -20.50 4.77
C LEU A 1024 -16.76 -20.99 4.19
N VAL A 1025 -15.90 -21.59 5.02
CA VAL A 1025 -14.64 -22.20 4.59
C VAL A 1025 -14.92 -23.36 3.64
N GLN A 1026 -15.91 -24.19 3.92
CA GLN A 1026 -16.29 -25.30 3.05
C GLN A 1026 -16.91 -24.83 1.73
N TYR A 1027 -17.77 -23.81 1.76
CA TYR A 1027 -18.30 -23.17 0.55
C TYR A 1027 -17.19 -22.55 -0.32
N VAL A 1028 -16.23 -21.87 0.31
CA VAL A 1028 -15.07 -21.31 -0.39
C VAL A 1028 -14.20 -22.44 -0.96
N HIS A 1029 -14.01 -23.53 -0.23
CA HIS A 1029 -13.26 -24.68 -0.71
C HIS A 1029 -13.94 -25.36 -1.91
N ASP A 1030 -15.25 -25.55 -1.86
CA ASP A 1030 -16.05 -26.10 -2.96
C ASP A 1030 -16.02 -25.18 -4.19
N LYS A 1031 -16.14 -23.86 -4.00
CA LYS A 1031 -16.01 -22.90 -5.11
C LYS A 1031 -14.60 -22.87 -5.70
N ILE A 1032 -13.57 -23.00 -4.88
CA ILE A 1032 -12.18 -23.11 -5.35
C ILE A 1032 -12.00 -24.41 -6.13
N SER A 1033 -12.56 -25.53 -5.66
CA SER A 1033 -12.52 -26.83 -6.34
C SER A 1033 -13.23 -26.79 -7.69
N GLU A 1034 -14.46 -26.25 -7.75
CA GLU A 1034 -15.22 -26.05 -8.98
C GLU A 1034 -14.48 -25.14 -9.97
N THR A 1035 -13.84 -24.07 -9.47
CA THR A 1035 -13.02 -23.18 -10.30
C THR A 1035 -11.76 -23.88 -10.80
N ALA A 1036 -11.11 -24.71 -9.96
CA ALA A 1036 -9.95 -25.49 -10.34
C ALA A 1036 -10.27 -26.53 -11.41
N ASP A 1037 -11.41 -27.20 -11.31
CA ASP A 1037 -11.90 -28.15 -12.32
C ASP A 1037 -12.27 -27.44 -13.63
N ASN A 1038 -12.92 -26.28 -13.56
CA ASN A 1038 -13.19 -25.46 -14.74
C ASN A 1038 -11.90 -25.00 -15.43
N VAL A 1039 -10.88 -24.59 -14.65
CA VAL A 1039 -9.56 -24.22 -15.15
C VAL A 1039 -8.84 -25.44 -15.76
N LYS A 1040 -8.95 -26.62 -15.14
CA LYS A 1040 -8.38 -27.86 -15.67
C LYS A 1040 -9.02 -28.23 -17.01
N LYS A 1041 -10.35 -28.15 -17.11
CA LYS A 1041 -11.10 -28.38 -18.35
C LYS A 1041 -10.71 -27.39 -19.45
N HIS A 1042 -10.56 -26.10 -19.12
CA HIS A 1042 -10.05 -25.10 -20.07
C HIS A 1042 -8.62 -25.39 -20.49
N ARG A 1043 -7.76 -25.86 -19.58
CA ARG A 1043 -6.37 -26.23 -19.89
C ARG A 1043 -6.29 -27.42 -20.83
N GLU A 1044 -7.17 -28.41 -20.66
CA GLU A 1044 -7.28 -29.55 -21.57
C GLU A 1044 -7.81 -29.12 -22.95
N SER A 1045 -8.80 -28.22 -23.00
CA SER A 1045 -9.26 -27.63 -24.27
C SER A 1045 -8.14 -26.83 -24.96
N ILE A 1046 -7.35 -26.05 -24.22
CA ILE A 1046 -6.19 -25.33 -24.77
C ILE A 1046 -5.15 -26.30 -25.35
N LYS A 1047 -4.82 -27.38 -24.62
CA LYS A 1047 -3.89 -28.41 -25.13
C LYS A 1047 -4.41 -29.08 -26.42
N SER A 1048 -5.72 -29.31 -26.53
CA SER A 1048 -6.34 -29.82 -27.75
C SER A 1048 -6.28 -28.82 -28.92
N ILE A 1049 -6.38 -27.53 -28.63
CA ILE A 1049 -6.23 -26.47 -29.64
C ILE A 1049 -4.76 -26.37 -30.08
N GLU A 1050 -3.82 -26.42 -29.14
CA GLU A 1050 -2.38 -26.42 -29.43
C GLU A 1050 -1.97 -27.60 -30.31
N SER A 1051 -2.45 -28.82 -30.01
CA SER A 1051 -2.17 -30.00 -30.85
C SER A 1051 -2.78 -29.86 -32.26
N THR A 1052 -3.96 -29.26 -32.36
CA THR A 1052 -4.59 -28.98 -33.67
C THR A 1052 -3.80 -27.95 -34.46
N ILE A 1053 -3.29 -26.89 -33.81
CA ILE A 1053 -2.43 -25.88 -34.43
C ILE A 1053 -1.11 -26.51 -34.89
N GLU A 1054 -0.51 -27.39 -34.10
CA GLU A 1054 0.74 -28.07 -34.46
C GLU A 1054 0.57 -28.98 -35.69
N ILE A 1055 -0.57 -29.67 -35.79
CA ILE A 1055 -0.93 -30.45 -36.99
C ILE A 1055 -1.12 -29.55 -38.22
N GLN A 1056 -1.77 -28.39 -38.06
CA GLN A 1056 -1.95 -27.43 -39.16
C GLN A 1056 -0.62 -26.83 -39.59
N ASN A 1057 0.28 -26.49 -38.66
CA ASN A 1057 1.60 -25.97 -38.98
C ASN A 1057 2.45 -26.99 -39.74
N LYS A 1058 2.41 -28.28 -39.36
CA LYS A 1058 3.08 -29.34 -40.14
C LYS A 1058 2.55 -29.46 -41.57
N LYS A 1059 1.24 -29.25 -41.77
CA LYS A 1059 0.66 -29.21 -43.12
C LYS A 1059 1.14 -28.01 -43.92
N ILE A 1060 1.25 -26.84 -43.28
CA ILE A 1060 1.77 -25.62 -43.90
C ILE A 1060 3.24 -25.80 -44.29
N GLU A 1061 4.09 -26.33 -43.41
CA GLU A 1061 5.49 -26.62 -43.72
C GLU A 1061 5.63 -27.61 -44.88
N HIS A 1062 4.77 -28.62 -44.93
CA HIS A 1062 4.74 -29.56 -46.05
C HIS A 1062 4.36 -28.86 -47.37
N ILE A 1063 3.33 -28.01 -47.35
CA ILE A 1063 2.91 -27.21 -48.50
C ILE A 1063 4.03 -26.27 -48.95
N GLU A 1064 4.71 -25.59 -48.03
CA GLU A 1064 5.85 -24.72 -48.34
C GLU A 1064 7.00 -25.50 -48.96
N SER A 1065 7.32 -26.69 -48.42
CA SER A 1065 8.31 -27.60 -49.00
C SER A 1065 7.94 -27.98 -50.44
N THR A 1066 6.69 -28.39 -50.69
CA THR A 1066 6.23 -28.73 -52.05
C THR A 1066 6.26 -27.52 -52.97
N LEU A 1067 5.88 -26.34 -52.49
CA LEU A 1067 5.94 -25.08 -53.26
C LEU A 1067 7.38 -24.73 -53.63
N SER A 1068 8.33 -24.93 -52.72
CA SER A 1068 9.75 -24.70 -52.97
C SER A 1068 10.36 -25.72 -53.95
N GLU A 1069 9.94 -26.99 -53.91
CA GLU A 1069 10.28 -27.98 -54.95
C GLU A 1069 9.71 -27.59 -56.31
N ILE A 1070 8.44 -27.19 -56.38
CA ILE A 1070 7.81 -26.72 -57.62
C ILE A 1070 8.54 -25.49 -58.16
N LEU A 1071 8.87 -24.51 -57.31
CA LEU A 1071 9.63 -23.32 -57.68
C LEU A 1071 11.02 -23.66 -58.20
N ASN A 1072 11.70 -24.66 -57.62
CA ASN A 1072 12.98 -25.14 -58.12
C ASN A 1072 12.84 -25.85 -59.47
N ILE A 1073 11.80 -26.66 -59.67
CA ILE A 1073 11.54 -27.30 -60.98
C ILE A 1073 11.23 -26.25 -62.05
N VAL A 1074 10.48 -25.19 -61.71
CA VAL A 1074 10.17 -24.08 -62.62
C VAL A 1074 11.45 -23.28 -62.96
N LYS A 1075 12.32 -23.03 -61.98
CA LYS A 1075 13.61 -22.36 -62.22
C LYS A 1075 14.60 -23.16 -63.06
N VAL A 1076 14.48 -24.49 -63.10
CA VAL A 1076 15.35 -25.37 -63.92
C VAL A 1076 14.82 -25.52 -65.36
N LYS A 1077 13.57 -25.10 -65.63
CA LYS A 1077 12.96 -25.12 -66.97
C LYS A 1077 12.93 -23.76 -67.68
N GLN A 1078 13.41 -22.70 -67.03
CA GLN A 1078 13.78 -21.42 -67.67
C GLN A 1078 15.29 -21.39 -67.85
#